data_AF-A0A1L1PDC9-F1
#
_entry.id   AF-A0A1L1PDC9-F1
#
_cell.length_a   1.000
_cell.length_b   1.000
_cell.length_c   1.000
_cell.angle_alpha   90.00
_cell.angle_beta   90.00
_cell.angle_gamma   90.00
#
_symmetry.space_group_name_H-M   'P 1'
#
loop_
_entity.id
_entity.type
_entity.pdbx_description
1 polymer ?
#
loop_
_entity_poly.entity_id
_entity_poly.type
_entity_poly.pdbx_seq_one_letter_code
_entity_poly.pdbx_strand_id
1 'polypeptide(L)'
;MFANNNPRLRISAIALATSLMLAACGGGGGDGAANGGNPPTTPPASQTPATLRIGVLPDTQGSSSGVAQHPMKAVLDFHVQQGVKIVLAVGDLVENGTPEEYALWREVADQYKDKLTILPVMGNHEPKGTDQDWHDAVESFIPADAEHMPGARNKNYALVRDNVLLINISYGWFERSYEFVEAMVNKHTAKVDHIILQTHNSFAGSRYGLVRENIIDGSISIENDVLFRDVYDKYRKLLAAHDVIYVSGHEHHYSRSLIRDNTERPFVQIISGNAAYKGYETRFSEHERIQDYLMMKVQNEGTGFVDVNASVFEVTGPRIDYRSYFITHSVFANTDPLRELATPNWTLMDRFVRTKDRCAKTVYPSSVPSDVQRFGVYDPSYRTSTCVSAGGSRARLLDGVNNTFNRHDSRTRTMSATPGYSFANSNVEMESMMYRYIFQRHQSYSPNLNNSQRARIVNVGAPDEEVEVRGTTIDLKKQVLLNWQAKGTATLSDELIISGINGQDGTYIDPYGAVKDIAADTGLPGSYGNGTELGKAPVVLPAHANKGWALADDKVGDSYVVEFMAPTGRNASNSAIARHDTTTKAWVPLASAACVSAMAYQTNYLTAQPADVNAACGNTTVVGFNANNGAFWARLNRDERLAIVAR
;
A
#
# COMPACT_ATOMS: atom_id res chain seq x y z
N MET A 1 -42.59 -26.83 -7.24
CA MET A 1 -44.01 -26.70 -6.82
C MET A 1 -44.18 -25.33 -6.20
N PHE A 2 -45.18 -24.57 -6.67
CA PHE A 2 -45.57 -23.18 -6.35
C PHE A 2 -44.50 -22.12 -6.70
N ALA A 3 -44.50 -21.37 -7.81
CA ALA A 3 -45.49 -20.74 -8.69
C ALA A 3 -46.23 -19.50 -8.12
N ASN A 4 -46.12 -18.40 -8.89
CA ASN A 4 -46.97 -17.20 -9.02
C ASN A 4 -46.74 -16.04 -8.02
N ASN A 5 -46.65 -14.75 -8.40
CA ASN A 5 -47.15 -14.03 -9.58
C ASN A 5 -46.38 -12.71 -9.91
N ASN A 6 -46.31 -12.46 -11.24
CA ASN A 6 -46.04 -11.25 -12.06
C ASN A 6 -46.85 -9.97 -11.70
N PRO A 7 -46.79 -8.80 -12.42
CA PRO A 7 -46.02 -8.44 -13.64
C PRO A 7 -45.42 -7.00 -13.70
N ARG A 8 -44.64 -6.77 -14.77
CA ARG A 8 -44.31 -5.45 -15.38
C ARG A 8 -45.54 -4.81 -16.06
N LEU A 9 -45.60 -3.47 -16.12
CA LEU A 9 -46.37 -2.74 -17.13
C LEU A 9 -45.57 -1.61 -17.79
N ARG A 10 -45.94 -1.34 -19.04
CA ARG A 10 -45.24 -0.58 -20.09
C ARG A 10 -45.70 0.89 -20.18
N ILE A 11 -44.78 1.74 -20.64
CA ILE A 11 -44.88 2.82 -21.66
C ILE A 11 -46.07 3.79 -21.59
N SER A 12 -45.77 5.10 -21.56
CA SER A 12 -46.37 6.10 -22.48
C SER A 12 -45.54 7.38 -22.54
N ALA A 13 -45.28 7.83 -23.77
CA ALA A 13 -44.68 9.11 -24.13
C ALA A 13 -45.79 10.16 -24.34
N ILE A 14 -45.53 11.42 -23.97
CA ILE A 14 -46.25 12.59 -24.48
C ILE A 14 -45.23 13.69 -24.76
N ALA A 15 -45.16 14.10 -26.02
CA ALA A 15 -44.51 15.32 -26.48
C ALA A 15 -45.52 16.47 -26.43
N LEU A 16 -45.08 17.68 -26.12
CA LEU A 16 -45.77 18.90 -26.55
C LEU A 16 -44.73 19.96 -26.91
N ALA A 17 -44.72 20.34 -28.18
CA ALA A 17 -44.05 21.53 -28.69
C ALA A 17 -44.96 22.74 -28.50
N THR A 18 -44.38 23.91 -28.24
CA THR A 18 -45.03 25.19 -28.54
C THR A 18 -43.95 26.22 -28.85
N SER A 19 -43.90 26.63 -30.10
CA SER A 19 -43.20 27.81 -30.60
C SER A 19 -44.26 28.85 -30.98
N LEU A 20 -44.02 30.12 -30.61
CA LEU A 20 -44.62 31.27 -31.28
C LEU A 20 -43.74 32.52 -31.07
N MET A 21 -43.27 33.01 -32.22
CA MET A 21 -42.73 34.33 -32.56
C MET A 21 -43.77 35.45 -32.31
N LEU A 22 -43.57 36.78 -32.42
CA LEU A 22 -42.68 37.71 -33.15
C LEU A 22 -42.91 39.13 -32.50
N ALA A 23 -41.91 39.99 -32.24
CA ALA A 23 -41.50 41.20 -33.01
C ALA A 23 -41.92 42.59 -32.47
N ALA A 24 -40.96 43.54 -32.45
CA ALA A 24 -40.97 44.90 -33.09
C ALA A 24 -39.71 45.71 -32.66
N CYS A 25 -38.74 45.98 -33.56
CA CYS A 25 -38.50 47.24 -34.36
C CYS A 25 -37.69 48.32 -33.58
N GLY A 26 -36.67 49.03 -34.11
CA GLY A 26 -36.08 49.19 -35.45
C GLY A 26 -34.66 49.81 -35.33
N GLY A 27 -33.73 49.64 -36.30
CA GLY A 27 -33.45 50.54 -37.44
C GLY A 27 -32.23 51.44 -37.12
N GLY A 28 -31.21 51.67 -37.95
CA GLY A 28 -30.83 51.25 -39.30
C GLY A 28 -29.45 51.86 -39.66
N GLY A 29 -29.00 51.69 -40.91
CA GLY A 29 -27.91 52.50 -41.53
C GLY A 29 -26.52 51.86 -41.49
N GLY A 30 -25.91 51.70 -42.66
CA GLY A 30 -24.64 50.97 -42.87
C GLY A 30 -23.38 51.85 -42.87
N ASP A 31 -22.22 51.20 -42.93
CA ASP A 31 -21.10 51.52 -43.84
C ASP A 31 -19.88 50.60 -43.59
N GLY A 32 -19.27 50.14 -44.69
CA GLY A 32 -17.81 50.07 -44.90
C GLY A 32 -16.88 49.24 -43.98
N ALA A 33 -16.41 48.12 -44.54
CA ALA A 33 -15.01 47.61 -44.53
C ALA A 33 -14.28 47.31 -43.20
N ALA A 34 -13.88 46.04 -43.00
CA ALA A 34 -12.48 45.59 -43.04
C ALA A 34 -12.35 44.14 -42.54
N ASN A 35 -11.81 43.26 -43.38
CA ASN A 35 -11.34 41.93 -43.00
C ASN A 35 -10.14 42.05 -42.06
N GLY A 36 -10.31 41.70 -40.78
CA GLY A 36 -9.23 41.45 -39.83
C GLY A 36 -9.32 40.00 -39.34
N GLY A 37 -8.49 39.11 -39.89
CA GLY A 37 -8.39 37.73 -39.42
C GLY A 37 -7.77 37.69 -38.02
N ASN A 38 -8.47 37.07 -37.06
CA ASN A 38 -7.87 36.72 -35.79
C ASN A 38 -6.82 35.61 -36.00
N PRO A 39 -5.61 35.72 -35.43
CA PRO A 39 -4.63 34.64 -35.45
C PRO A 39 -5.20 33.41 -34.72
N PRO A 40 -4.82 32.18 -35.11
CA PRO A 40 -5.23 30.99 -34.38
C PRO A 40 -4.68 31.08 -32.95
N THR A 41 -5.56 31.06 -31.96
CA THR A 41 -5.16 30.88 -30.55
C THR A 41 -4.41 29.56 -30.43
N THR A 42 -3.11 29.65 -30.19
CA THR A 42 -2.25 28.51 -29.88
C THR A 42 -2.82 27.82 -28.64
N PRO A 43 -3.06 26.49 -28.66
CA PRO A 43 -3.46 25.76 -27.46
C PRO A 43 -2.44 26.02 -26.34
N PRO A 44 -2.87 26.16 -25.07
CA PRO A 44 -1.91 26.31 -23.98
C PRO A 44 -0.95 25.14 -24.00
N ALA A 45 0.35 25.42 -23.91
CA ALA A 45 1.34 24.38 -23.70
C ALA A 45 0.89 23.52 -22.52
N SER A 46 0.80 22.20 -22.74
CA SER A 46 0.46 21.22 -21.70
C SER A 46 1.42 21.43 -20.52
N GLN A 47 0.93 22.04 -19.44
CA GLN A 47 1.72 22.20 -18.22
C GLN A 47 2.00 20.80 -17.71
N THR A 48 3.29 20.45 -17.58
CA THR A 48 3.67 19.21 -16.90
C THR A 48 3.07 19.26 -15.49
N PRO A 49 2.30 18.23 -15.06
CA PRO A 49 1.71 18.24 -13.74
C PRO A 49 2.80 18.46 -12.68
N ALA A 50 2.54 19.36 -11.73
CA ALA A 50 3.44 19.56 -10.60
C ALA A 50 3.59 18.23 -9.82
N THR A 51 4.82 17.92 -9.42
CA THR A 51 5.12 16.74 -8.61
C THR A 51 5.21 17.13 -7.14
N LEU A 52 4.36 16.53 -6.31
CA LEU A 52 4.40 16.67 -4.85
C LEU A 52 5.12 15.47 -4.24
N ARG A 53 6.12 15.73 -3.39
CA ARG A 53 6.80 14.68 -2.62
C ARG A 53 6.44 14.79 -1.13
N ILE A 54 5.94 13.70 -0.57
CA ILE A 54 5.47 13.58 0.81
C ILE A 54 6.30 12.51 1.51
N GLY A 55 7.02 12.89 2.57
CA GLY A 55 7.78 11.99 3.42
C GLY A 55 6.95 11.50 4.61
N VAL A 56 7.38 10.39 5.22
CA VAL A 56 6.84 9.91 6.50
C VAL A 56 7.98 9.85 7.51
N LEU A 57 7.78 10.52 8.65
CA LEU A 57 8.66 10.44 9.82
C LEU A 57 8.00 9.47 10.82
N PRO A 58 8.58 8.27 11.03
CA PRO A 58 8.09 7.31 12.01
C PRO A 58 8.30 7.77 13.45
N ASP A 59 7.96 6.92 14.41
CA ASP A 59 8.08 7.11 15.87
C ASP A 59 9.49 7.59 16.26
N THR A 60 9.60 8.74 16.94
CA THR A 60 10.89 9.35 17.33
C THR A 60 11.18 9.29 18.82
N GLN A 61 10.37 8.60 19.62
CA GLN A 61 10.56 8.53 21.07
C GLN A 61 11.93 7.95 21.46
N GLY A 62 12.58 8.57 22.45
CA GLY A 62 13.97 8.29 22.83
C GLY A 62 14.15 7.32 23.98
N SER A 63 13.10 6.70 24.51
CA SER A 63 13.14 6.01 25.80
C SER A 63 13.71 6.93 26.89
N SER A 64 14.79 6.55 27.58
CA SER A 64 15.45 7.41 28.58
C SER A 64 16.03 8.72 28.02
N SER A 65 16.21 8.82 26.70
CA SER A 65 16.66 10.06 26.04
C SER A 65 15.51 11.06 25.79
N GLY A 66 14.25 10.68 26.06
CA GLY A 66 13.04 11.46 25.73
C GLY A 66 12.74 11.44 24.23
N VAL A 67 13.70 11.85 23.40
CA VAL A 67 13.62 11.89 21.93
C VAL A 67 14.87 11.25 21.31
N ALA A 68 14.68 10.46 20.26
CA ALA A 68 15.74 9.87 19.46
C ALA A 68 16.21 10.86 18.37
N GLN A 69 17.00 11.85 18.78
CA GLN A 69 17.39 12.97 17.92
C GLN A 69 18.20 12.52 16.68
N HIS A 70 19.07 11.51 16.83
CA HIS A 70 19.95 11.05 15.75
C HIS A 70 19.19 10.40 14.58
N PRO A 71 18.36 9.36 14.78
CA PRO A 71 17.56 8.79 13.70
C PRO A 71 16.53 9.78 13.15
N MET A 72 15.88 10.59 13.99
CA MET A 72 14.97 11.66 13.53
C MET A 72 15.69 12.61 12.54
N LYS A 73 16.88 13.09 12.90
CA LYS A 73 17.67 13.97 12.04
C LYS A 73 18.04 13.29 10.72
N ALA A 74 18.46 12.03 10.77
CA ALA A 74 18.82 11.27 9.57
C ALA A 74 17.65 11.16 8.58
N VAL A 75 16.42 10.94 9.07
CA VAL A 75 15.20 10.89 8.25
C VAL A 75 14.89 12.24 7.63
N LEU A 76 14.93 13.32 8.42
CA LEU A 76 14.63 14.67 7.92
C LEU A 76 15.67 15.16 6.90
N ASP A 77 16.96 14.87 7.13
CA ASP A 77 18.02 15.14 6.14
C ASP A 77 17.77 14.38 4.84
N PHE A 78 17.40 13.11 4.92
CA PHE A 78 17.03 12.31 3.75
C PHE A 78 15.83 12.90 3.01
N HIS A 79 14.77 13.31 3.71
CA HIS A 79 13.60 13.93 3.08
C HIS A 79 13.96 15.24 2.35
N VAL A 80 14.79 16.09 2.94
CA VAL A 80 15.31 17.29 2.26
C VAL A 80 16.07 16.91 0.99
N GLN A 81 16.95 15.90 1.05
CA GLN A 81 17.70 15.41 -0.11
C GLN A 81 16.78 14.84 -1.20
N GLN A 82 15.70 14.16 -0.81
CA GLN A 82 14.68 13.65 -1.72
C GLN A 82 13.72 14.75 -2.21
N GLY A 83 13.92 16.02 -1.84
CA GLY A 83 13.05 17.12 -2.30
C GLY A 83 11.62 17.02 -1.78
N VAL A 84 11.41 16.34 -0.66
CA VAL A 84 10.13 16.28 0.06
C VAL A 84 9.71 17.69 0.46
N LYS A 85 8.40 17.95 0.41
CA LYS A 85 7.80 19.23 0.82
C LYS A 85 6.93 19.10 2.06
N ILE A 86 6.32 17.93 2.27
CA ILE A 86 5.43 17.66 3.39
C ILE A 86 5.93 16.40 4.09
N VAL A 87 5.98 16.41 5.42
CA VAL A 87 6.32 15.23 6.23
C VAL A 87 5.15 14.88 7.13
N LEU A 88 4.69 13.64 7.05
CA LEU A 88 3.71 13.06 7.97
C LEU A 88 4.46 12.52 9.19
N ALA A 89 4.34 13.18 10.35
CA ALA A 89 4.96 12.74 11.59
C ALA A 89 3.92 11.98 12.44
N VAL A 90 4.03 10.66 12.47
CA VAL A 90 2.94 9.72 12.83
C VAL A 90 2.75 9.49 14.33
N GLY A 91 3.23 10.38 15.19
CA GLY A 91 3.12 10.28 16.65
C GLY A 91 4.31 9.61 17.33
N ASP A 92 4.22 9.49 18.65
CA ASP A 92 5.33 9.12 19.55
C ASP A 92 6.58 9.95 19.23
N LEU A 93 6.36 11.26 19.19
CA LEU A 93 7.40 12.28 19.04
C LEU A 93 8.34 12.26 20.25
N VAL A 94 7.76 12.00 21.44
CA VAL A 94 8.39 12.05 22.76
C VAL A 94 8.01 10.83 23.61
N GLU A 95 8.62 10.64 24.79
CA GLU A 95 8.39 9.47 25.64
C GLU A 95 7.27 9.68 26.69
N ASN A 96 7.11 10.89 27.22
CA ASN A 96 6.21 11.23 28.32
C ASN A 96 5.38 12.50 28.10
N GLY A 97 5.54 13.19 26.96
CA GLY A 97 4.72 14.36 26.65
C GLY A 97 5.08 15.59 27.47
N THR A 98 6.29 15.68 28.02
CA THR A 98 6.68 16.83 28.85
C THR A 98 7.19 18.00 28.02
N PRO A 99 7.10 19.24 28.53
CA PRO A 99 7.67 20.42 27.86
C PRO A 99 9.16 20.27 27.51
N GLU A 100 9.95 19.61 28.36
CA GLU A 100 11.38 19.38 28.13
C GLU A 100 11.62 18.43 26.96
N GLU A 101 10.85 17.35 26.87
CA GLU A 101 10.97 16.42 25.74
C GLU A 101 10.51 17.07 24.43
N TYR A 102 9.44 17.87 24.46
CA TYR A 102 9.04 18.65 23.28
C TYR A 102 10.10 19.67 22.87
N ALA A 103 10.79 20.30 23.83
CA ALA A 103 11.92 21.17 23.51
C ALA A 103 13.03 20.41 22.78
N LEU A 104 13.40 19.20 23.23
CA LEU A 104 14.38 18.35 22.56
C LEU A 104 13.95 17.92 21.15
N TRP A 105 12.66 17.63 20.95
CA TRP A 105 12.12 17.31 19.62
C TRP A 105 12.20 18.53 18.70
N ARG A 106 11.81 19.70 19.22
CA ARG A 106 11.84 20.97 18.49
C ARG A 106 13.24 21.45 18.18
N GLU A 107 14.24 21.16 19.02
CA GLU A 107 15.65 21.43 18.71
C GLU A 107 16.06 20.84 17.36
N VAL A 108 15.52 19.67 16.99
CA VAL A 108 15.73 19.06 15.67
C VAL A 108 14.74 19.63 14.66
N ALA A 109 13.43 19.53 14.92
CA ALA A 109 12.39 19.86 13.94
C ALA A 109 12.41 21.32 13.46
N ASP A 110 12.72 22.28 14.35
CA ASP A 110 12.73 23.71 14.01
C ASP A 110 13.83 24.04 12.97
N GLN A 111 14.89 23.22 12.85
CA GLN A 111 15.95 23.37 11.84
C GLN A 111 15.49 23.10 10.40
N TYR A 112 14.30 22.52 10.23
CA TYR A 112 13.74 22.11 8.94
C TYR A 112 12.48 22.88 8.54
N LYS A 113 11.97 23.78 9.38
CA LYS A 113 10.72 24.54 9.13
C LYS A 113 10.73 25.39 7.86
N ASP A 114 11.90 25.83 7.42
CA ASP A 114 12.09 26.58 6.19
C ASP A 114 12.07 25.69 4.93
N LYS A 115 12.25 24.38 5.09
CA LYS A 115 12.41 23.39 4.01
C LYS A 115 11.23 22.43 3.90
N LEU A 116 10.60 22.09 5.02
CA LEU A 116 9.59 21.04 5.16
C LEU A 116 8.37 21.58 5.92
N THR A 117 7.17 21.23 5.45
CA THR A 117 5.95 21.32 6.25
C THR A 117 5.78 20.01 7.01
N ILE A 118 6.05 20.00 8.32
CA ILE A 118 5.88 18.82 9.17
C ILE A 118 4.47 18.83 9.74
N LEU A 119 3.72 17.75 9.54
CA LEU A 119 2.34 17.57 9.99
C LEU A 119 2.31 16.54 11.12
N PRO A 120 2.40 16.96 12.40
CA PRO A 120 2.41 16.06 13.53
C PRO A 120 1.00 15.60 13.93
N VAL A 121 0.91 14.36 14.39
CA VAL A 121 -0.21 13.83 15.17
C VAL A 121 0.30 13.29 16.51
N MET A 122 -0.55 13.18 17.52
CA MET A 122 -0.15 12.52 18.77
C MET A 122 -0.07 11.01 18.57
N GLY A 123 0.92 10.38 19.19
CA GLY A 123 0.95 8.96 19.50
C GLY A 123 0.47 8.65 20.90
N ASN A 124 0.73 7.44 21.38
CA ASN A 124 0.26 7.00 22.69
C ASN A 124 1.13 7.52 23.85
N HIS A 125 2.29 8.11 23.56
CA HIS A 125 3.17 8.68 24.56
C HIS A 125 2.89 10.16 24.86
N GLU A 126 2.33 10.92 23.92
CA GLU A 126 1.99 12.34 24.11
C GLU A 126 0.88 12.59 25.16
N PRO A 127 -0.22 11.80 25.23
CA PRO A 127 -1.29 12.03 26.21
C PRO A 127 -0.90 11.85 27.68
N LYS A 128 0.34 11.44 27.97
CA LYS A 128 0.90 11.39 29.33
C LYS A 128 1.18 12.80 29.88
N GLY A 129 1.41 13.77 29.00
CA GLY A 129 1.56 15.19 29.31
C GLY A 129 0.24 15.94 29.39
N THR A 130 0.28 17.28 29.35
CA THR A 130 -0.93 18.09 29.29
C THR A 130 -1.32 18.41 27.86
N ASP A 131 -2.61 18.70 27.65
CA ASP A 131 -3.11 19.09 26.33
C ASP A 131 -2.51 20.42 25.82
N GLN A 132 -2.20 21.32 26.75
CA GLN A 132 -1.60 22.61 26.44
C GLN A 132 -0.16 22.44 25.97
N ASP A 133 0.61 21.54 26.58
CA ASP A 133 2.01 21.27 26.17
C ASP A 133 2.08 20.77 24.73
N TRP A 134 1.15 19.88 24.34
CA TRP A 134 1.01 19.47 22.95
C TRP A 134 0.71 20.66 22.04
N HIS A 135 -0.28 21.49 22.42
CA HIS A 135 -0.68 22.64 21.63
C HIS A 135 0.47 23.60 21.36
N ASP A 136 1.19 23.99 22.41
CA ASP A 136 2.31 24.93 22.37
C ASP A 136 3.50 24.36 21.58
N ALA A 137 3.70 23.04 21.64
CA ALA A 137 4.74 22.36 20.89
C ALA A 137 4.46 22.39 19.38
N VAL A 138 3.22 22.10 18.95
CA VAL A 138 2.94 21.80 17.53
C VAL A 138 2.22 22.91 16.75
N GLU A 139 1.61 23.90 17.41
CA GLU A 139 0.75 24.89 16.71
C GLU A 139 1.47 25.59 15.56
N SER A 140 2.77 25.86 15.71
CA SER A 140 3.61 26.55 14.74
C SER A 140 4.02 25.68 13.54
N PHE A 141 3.78 24.37 13.60
CA PHE A 141 4.03 23.44 12.49
C PHE A 141 2.79 23.23 11.62
N ILE A 142 1.60 23.38 12.20
CA ILE A 142 0.35 23.12 11.50
C ILE A 142 0.00 24.35 10.64
N PRO A 143 -0.18 24.18 9.31
CA PRO A 143 -0.51 25.30 8.44
C PRO A 143 -1.81 26.00 8.83
N ALA A 144 -1.83 27.33 8.73
CA ALA A 144 -3.01 28.14 9.11
C ALA A 144 -4.27 27.86 8.27
N ASP A 145 -4.12 27.27 7.09
CA ASP A 145 -5.22 26.85 6.22
C ASP A 145 -5.74 25.43 6.53
N ALA A 146 -5.19 24.75 7.54
CA ALA A 146 -5.70 23.46 7.97
C ALA A 146 -7.12 23.57 8.54
N GLU A 147 -8.00 22.68 8.09
CA GLU A 147 -9.35 22.56 8.62
C GLU A 147 -9.35 21.62 9.81
N HIS A 148 -9.51 22.18 11.00
CA HIS A 148 -9.51 21.42 12.24
C HIS A 148 -10.88 20.80 12.52
N MET A 149 -10.87 19.59 13.07
CA MET A 149 -12.06 19.02 13.69
C MET A 149 -12.47 19.89 14.89
N PRO A 150 -13.75 20.28 15.02
CA PRO A 150 -14.23 21.04 16.17
C PRO A 150 -13.88 20.36 17.50
N GLY A 151 -13.34 21.13 18.45
CA GLY A 151 -12.91 20.61 19.77
C GLY A 151 -11.59 19.84 19.77
N ALA A 152 -10.93 19.66 18.62
CA ALA A 152 -9.67 18.92 18.49
C ALA A 152 -8.61 19.73 17.70
N ARG A 153 -8.58 21.06 17.92
CA ARG A 153 -7.59 21.95 17.32
C ARG A 153 -6.17 21.43 17.59
N ASN A 154 -5.33 21.42 16.58
CA ASN A 154 -3.97 20.88 16.57
C ASN A 154 -3.82 19.38 16.82
N LYS A 155 -4.92 18.63 16.94
CA LYS A 155 -4.89 17.16 17.07
C LYS A 155 -5.40 16.47 15.81
N ASN A 156 -6.58 16.91 15.35
CA ASN A 156 -7.27 16.34 14.22
C ASN A 156 -7.55 17.44 13.21
N TYR A 157 -7.01 17.29 12.01
CA TYR A 157 -7.11 18.31 10.98
C TYR A 157 -6.87 17.73 9.59
N ALA A 158 -7.42 18.41 8.59
CA ALA A 158 -7.24 18.06 7.19
C ALA A 158 -6.75 19.26 6.38
N LEU A 159 -6.00 18.97 5.31
CA LEU A 159 -5.54 19.98 4.37
C LEU A 159 -5.40 19.36 2.98
N VAL A 160 -5.52 20.21 1.96
CA VAL A 160 -5.27 19.82 0.57
C VAL A 160 -3.96 20.45 0.13
N ARG A 161 -3.11 19.65 -0.52
CA ARG A 161 -1.86 20.09 -1.14
C ARG A 161 -1.82 19.47 -2.53
N ASP A 162 -1.73 20.33 -3.54
CA ASP A 162 -1.94 19.96 -4.95
C ASP A 162 -3.22 19.14 -5.12
N ASN A 163 -3.13 17.89 -5.57
CA ASN A 163 -4.25 16.97 -5.76
C ASN A 163 -4.31 15.87 -4.69
N VAL A 164 -3.80 16.13 -3.48
CA VAL A 164 -3.80 15.18 -2.35
C VAL A 164 -4.55 15.78 -1.16
N LEU A 165 -5.51 15.03 -0.63
CA LEU A 165 -6.12 15.30 0.67
C LEU A 165 -5.30 14.57 1.75
N LEU A 166 -4.81 15.34 2.72
CA LEU A 166 -4.11 14.84 3.90
C LEU A 166 -5.04 14.95 5.10
N ILE A 167 -5.34 13.84 5.74
CA ILE A 167 -6.16 13.76 6.95
C ILE A 167 -5.27 13.28 8.09
N ASN A 168 -5.19 14.04 9.16
CA ASN A 168 -4.27 13.80 10.27
C ASN A 168 -5.10 13.61 11.53
N ILE A 169 -5.07 12.42 12.11
CA ILE A 169 -5.87 12.06 13.29
C ILE A 169 -4.95 11.58 14.39
N SER A 170 -5.04 12.18 15.57
CA SER A 170 -4.22 11.83 16.72
C SER A 170 -4.66 10.54 17.41
N TYR A 171 -3.73 9.89 18.11
CA TYR A 171 -3.98 8.72 18.96
C TYR A 171 -5.17 8.95 19.91
N GLY A 172 -6.03 7.93 20.06
CA GLY A 172 -7.21 7.99 20.93
C GLY A 172 -8.35 8.89 20.43
N TRP A 173 -8.27 9.36 19.17
CA TRP A 173 -9.34 10.12 18.52
C TRP A 173 -9.94 9.44 17.29
N PHE A 174 -9.36 8.33 16.82
CA PHE A 174 -9.73 7.74 15.53
C PHE A 174 -11.21 7.37 15.49
N GLU A 175 -11.71 6.70 16.51
CA GLU A 175 -13.11 6.32 16.67
C GLU A 175 -14.08 7.51 16.75
N ARG A 176 -13.66 8.61 17.39
CA ARG A 176 -14.46 9.84 17.52
C ARG A 176 -14.45 10.70 16.27
N SER A 177 -13.47 10.49 15.39
CA SER A 177 -13.24 11.35 14.23
C SER A 177 -13.98 10.89 12.97
N TYR A 178 -14.78 9.82 13.03
CA TYR A 178 -15.40 9.23 11.82
C TYR A 178 -16.17 10.26 10.99
N GLU A 179 -17.06 11.02 11.62
CA GLU A 179 -17.89 12.02 10.92
C GLU A 179 -17.04 13.13 10.30
N PHE A 180 -15.97 13.54 10.98
CA PHE A 180 -15.02 14.51 10.44
C PHE A 180 -14.28 13.93 9.22
N VAL A 181 -13.76 12.72 9.31
CA VAL A 181 -13.06 12.04 8.21
C VAL A 181 -13.99 11.88 7.01
N GLU A 182 -15.20 11.39 7.22
CA GLU A 182 -16.23 11.25 6.17
C GLU A 182 -16.57 12.60 5.54
N ALA A 183 -16.76 13.64 6.34
CA ALA A 183 -17.03 14.99 5.83
C ALA A 183 -15.87 15.52 4.97
N MET A 184 -14.62 15.34 5.39
CA MET A 184 -13.45 15.81 4.63
C MET A 184 -13.29 15.05 3.32
N VAL A 185 -13.46 13.72 3.35
CA VAL A 185 -13.45 12.89 2.14
C VAL A 185 -14.53 13.37 1.16
N ASN A 186 -15.78 13.51 1.62
CA ASN A 186 -16.89 13.92 0.77
C ASN A 186 -16.72 15.35 0.20
N LYS A 187 -16.21 16.28 1.02
CA LYS A 187 -15.96 17.66 0.62
C LYS A 187 -14.90 17.78 -0.48
N HIS A 188 -13.89 16.90 -0.46
CA HIS A 188 -12.70 17.04 -1.30
C HIS A 188 -12.55 15.98 -2.40
N THR A 189 -13.29 14.87 -2.38
CA THR A 189 -13.16 13.75 -3.34
C THR A 189 -13.27 14.18 -4.82
N ALA A 190 -13.99 15.26 -5.13
CA ALA A 190 -14.10 15.80 -6.49
C ALA A 190 -12.91 16.69 -6.91
N LYS A 191 -12.06 17.12 -5.95
CA LYS A 191 -10.94 18.06 -6.13
C LYS A 191 -9.58 17.38 -6.04
N VAL A 192 -9.51 16.18 -5.47
CA VAL A 192 -8.26 15.45 -5.24
C VAL A 192 -8.27 14.13 -5.98
N ASP A 193 -7.06 13.67 -6.32
CA ASP A 193 -6.87 12.35 -6.88
C ASP A 193 -6.55 11.31 -5.80
N HIS A 194 -5.91 11.75 -4.72
CA HIS A 194 -5.41 10.86 -3.69
C HIS A 194 -5.81 11.34 -2.30
N ILE A 195 -6.00 10.38 -1.40
CA ILE A 195 -6.27 10.63 0.00
C ILE A 195 -5.25 9.83 0.81
N ILE A 196 -4.51 10.51 1.67
CA ILE A 196 -3.62 9.90 2.65
C ILE A 196 -4.13 10.28 4.03
N LEU A 197 -4.46 9.27 4.83
CA LEU A 197 -4.84 9.44 6.23
C LEU A 197 -3.66 8.97 7.08
N GLN A 198 -3.10 9.86 7.89
CA GLN A 198 -2.16 9.47 8.93
C GLN A 198 -2.82 9.43 10.31
N THR A 199 -2.40 8.47 11.11
CA THR A 199 -2.72 8.33 12.53
C THR A 199 -1.61 7.56 13.22
N HIS A 200 -1.69 7.36 14.52
CA HIS A 200 -0.66 6.63 15.24
C HIS A 200 -0.91 5.11 15.23
N ASN A 201 -2.10 4.65 15.63
CA ASN A 201 -2.39 3.21 15.66
C ASN A 201 -2.47 2.63 14.24
N SER A 202 -1.88 1.46 14.07
CA SER A 202 -2.21 0.59 12.95
C SER A 202 -3.70 0.19 13.00
N PHE A 203 -4.35 0.04 11.85
CA PHE A 203 -5.71 -0.46 11.80
C PHE A 203 -5.72 -1.95 12.17
N ALA A 204 -4.86 -2.72 11.50
CA ALA A 204 -4.53 -4.11 11.83
C ALA A 204 -3.01 -4.25 11.96
N GLY A 205 -2.49 -4.29 13.17
CA GLY A 205 -1.05 -4.36 13.43
C GLY A 205 -0.56 -5.73 13.85
N SER A 206 0.76 -5.91 13.80
CA SER A 206 1.38 -7.20 14.08
C SER A 206 1.67 -7.40 15.58
N ARG A 207 1.79 -6.31 16.34
CA ARG A 207 1.89 -6.30 17.80
C ARG A 207 0.76 -5.50 18.42
N TYR A 208 0.51 -4.30 17.90
CA TYR A 208 -0.57 -3.42 18.32
C TYR A 208 -1.67 -3.36 17.26
N GLY A 209 -2.64 -2.47 17.43
CA GLY A 209 -3.58 -2.12 16.37
C GLY A 209 -5.04 -2.21 16.78
N LEU A 210 -5.84 -1.31 16.20
CA LEU A 210 -7.19 -0.99 16.66
C LEU A 210 -8.11 -2.22 16.69
N VAL A 211 -8.04 -3.09 15.69
CA VAL A 211 -8.92 -4.28 15.66
C VAL A 211 -8.59 -5.24 16.81
N ARG A 212 -7.31 -5.45 17.13
CA ARG A 212 -6.94 -6.34 18.24
C ARG A 212 -7.25 -5.67 19.57
N GLU A 213 -6.89 -4.40 19.72
CA GLU A 213 -6.92 -3.68 21.00
C GLU A 213 -8.31 -3.23 21.40
N ASN A 214 -9.06 -2.64 20.48
CA ASN A 214 -10.36 -2.03 20.79
C ASN A 214 -11.53 -2.98 20.54
N ILE A 215 -11.34 -4.06 19.76
CA ILE A 215 -12.40 -5.05 19.50
C ILE A 215 -12.16 -6.35 20.25
N ILE A 216 -11.00 -6.99 20.11
CA ILE A 216 -10.74 -8.32 20.71
C ILE A 216 -10.43 -8.20 22.21
N ASP A 217 -9.40 -7.43 22.54
CA ASP A 217 -8.97 -7.13 23.91
C ASP A 217 -9.81 -6.02 24.56
N GLY A 218 -10.62 -5.35 23.75
CA GLY A 218 -11.34 -4.14 24.13
C GLY A 218 -12.25 -4.32 25.32
N SER A 219 -12.44 -3.22 26.05
CA SER A 219 -13.22 -3.16 27.27
C SER A 219 -14.56 -2.45 27.06
N ILE A 220 -15.62 -2.96 27.69
CA ILE A 220 -16.89 -2.24 27.80
C ILE A 220 -16.80 -1.00 28.69
N SER A 221 -15.74 -0.90 29.50
CA SER A 221 -15.50 0.22 30.42
C SER A 221 -14.66 1.34 29.79
N ILE A 222 -14.09 1.11 28.59
CA ILE A 222 -13.31 2.11 27.86
C ILE A 222 -14.18 2.65 26.74
N GLU A 223 -14.54 3.94 26.83
CA GLU A 223 -15.43 4.58 25.86
C GLU A 223 -14.92 4.49 24.42
N ASN A 224 -13.61 4.67 24.21
CA ASN A 224 -13.00 4.58 22.89
C ASN A 224 -13.14 3.17 22.27
N ASP A 225 -13.09 2.11 23.07
CA ASP A 225 -13.25 0.74 22.56
C ASP A 225 -14.68 0.50 22.09
N VAL A 226 -15.66 0.98 22.84
CA VAL A 226 -17.08 0.96 22.47
C VAL A 226 -17.31 1.72 21.17
N LEU A 227 -16.83 2.97 21.11
CA LEU A 227 -16.98 3.82 19.93
C LEU A 227 -16.31 3.22 18.69
N PHE A 228 -15.12 2.63 18.82
CA PHE A 228 -14.42 2.05 17.68
C PHE A 228 -15.23 0.91 17.06
N ARG A 229 -15.88 0.07 17.87
CA ARG A 229 -16.74 -1.02 17.35
C ARG A 229 -17.91 -0.51 16.52
N ASP A 230 -18.47 0.65 16.85
CA ASP A 230 -19.59 1.25 16.12
C ASP A 230 -19.18 1.83 14.76
N VAL A 231 -17.90 2.20 14.62
CA VAL A 231 -17.37 2.82 13.39
C VAL A 231 -16.42 1.90 12.60
N TYR A 232 -16.02 0.75 13.14
CA TYR A 232 -15.08 -0.19 12.53
C TYR A 232 -15.44 -0.53 11.07
N ASP A 233 -16.67 -0.99 10.83
CA ASP A 233 -17.13 -1.33 9.48
C ASP A 233 -17.35 -0.09 8.62
N LYS A 234 -17.72 1.04 9.23
CA LYS A 234 -17.93 2.30 8.50
C LYS A 234 -16.60 2.81 7.93
N TYR A 235 -15.54 2.80 8.75
CA TYR A 235 -14.20 3.15 8.32
C TYR A 235 -13.71 2.25 7.20
N ARG A 236 -13.77 0.91 7.35
CA ARG A 236 -13.29 0.01 6.29
C ARG A 236 -13.97 0.29 4.95
N LYS A 237 -15.30 0.50 4.96
CA LYS A 237 -16.08 0.84 3.76
C LYS A 237 -15.67 2.19 3.18
N LEU A 238 -15.57 3.24 4.00
CA LEU A 238 -15.18 4.57 3.56
C LEU A 238 -13.77 4.56 2.94
N LEU A 239 -12.79 4.00 3.66
CA LEU A 239 -11.40 3.96 3.22
C LEU A 239 -11.21 3.14 1.94
N ALA A 240 -11.87 1.98 1.84
CA ALA A 240 -11.84 1.15 0.63
C ALA A 240 -12.54 1.84 -0.55
N ALA A 241 -13.71 2.46 -0.32
CA ALA A 241 -14.48 3.15 -1.35
C ALA A 241 -13.71 4.29 -2.02
N HIS A 242 -12.88 4.98 -1.24
CA HIS A 242 -12.10 6.14 -1.68
C HIS A 242 -10.60 5.85 -1.88
N ASP A 243 -10.18 4.58 -1.86
CA ASP A 243 -8.81 4.15 -2.13
C ASP A 243 -7.75 4.86 -1.26
N VAL A 244 -8.09 5.07 0.02
CA VAL A 244 -7.27 5.77 0.98
C VAL A 244 -5.97 5.00 1.26
N ILE A 245 -4.85 5.70 1.36
CA ILE A 245 -3.62 5.16 1.97
C ILE A 245 -3.66 5.52 3.44
N TYR A 246 -3.74 4.50 4.28
CA TYR A 246 -3.67 4.63 5.74
C TYR A 246 -2.21 4.49 6.17
N VAL A 247 -1.67 5.51 6.82
CA VAL A 247 -0.28 5.56 7.30
C VAL A 247 -0.27 5.61 8.82
N SER A 248 0.55 4.77 9.46
CA SER A 248 0.64 4.72 10.91
C SER A 248 2.06 4.49 11.46
N GLY A 249 2.23 4.73 12.76
CA GLY A 249 3.43 4.40 13.54
C GLY A 249 3.16 3.25 14.51
N HIS A 250 3.49 3.45 15.78
CA HIS A 250 3.17 2.66 16.98
C HIS A 250 3.85 1.29 17.09
N GLU A 251 4.13 0.66 15.95
CA GLU A 251 4.60 -0.72 15.88
C GLU A 251 6.12 -0.85 15.89
N HIS A 252 6.87 0.25 15.71
CA HIS A 252 8.34 0.28 15.63
C HIS A 252 8.94 -0.76 14.65
N HIS A 253 8.23 -1.05 13.57
CA HIS A 253 8.70 -1.87 12.46
C HIS A 253 7.95 -1.50 11.20
N TYR A 254 8.51 -1.84 10.05
CA TYR A 254 7.89 -1.53 8.77
C TYR A 254 6.95 -2.65 8.34
N SER A 255 5.74 -2.30 7.91
CA SER A 255 4.92 -3.23 7.14
C SER A 255 3.98 -2.52 6.16
N ARG A 256 3.64 -3.24 5.09
CA ARG A 256 2.61 -2.83 4.14
C ARG A 256 1.63 -3.97 3.92
N SER A 257 0.35 -3.65 4.01
CA SER A 257 -0.73 -4.63 3.84
C SER A 257 -1.93 -4.05 3.10
N LEU A 258 -2.75 -4.95 2.57
CA LEU A 258 -4.11 -4.63 2.12
C LEU A 258 -5.08 -4.92 3.24
N ILE A 259 -5.92 -3.96 3.59
CA ILE A 259 -7.04 -4.13 4.52
C ILE A 259 -8.34 -4.14 3.74
N ARG A 260 -9.17 -5.17 3.93
CA ARG A 260 -10.39 -5.40 3.16
C ARG A 260 -11.63 -4.98 3.94
N ASP A 261 -12.59 -4.38 3.24
CA ASP A 261 -13.94 -4.19 3.75
C ASP A 261 -14.76 -5.50 3.68
N ASN A 262 -16.04 -5.44 4.02
CA ASN A 262 -16.93 -6.61 3.99
C ASN A 262 -17.35 -7.03 2.56
N THR A 263 -16.93 -6.29 1.53
CA THR A 263 -17.13 -6.61 0.11
C THR A 263 -15.83 -7.11 -0.55
N GLU A 264 -14.80 -7.37 0.25
CA GLU A 264 -13.43 -7.74 -0.16
C GLU A 264 -12.70 -6.63 -0.94
N ARG A 265 -13.20 -5.38 -0.92
CA ARG A 265 -12.51 -4.25 -1.52
C ARG A 265 -11.39 -3.78 -0.59
N PRO A 266 -10.13 -3.70 -1.06
CA PRO A 266 -9.02 -3.31 -0.20
C PRO A 266 -8.75 -1.80 -0.19
N PHE A 267 -8.20 -1.31 0.92
CA PHE A 267 -7.37 -0.10 0.99
C PHE A 267 -5.95 -0.47 1.48
N VAL A 268 -4.99 0.42 1.28
CA VAL A 268 -3.58 0.17 1.66
C VAL A 268 -3.34 0.67 3.08
N GLN A 269 -2.73 -0.17 3.93
CA GLN A 269 -2.14 0.23 5.19
C GLN A 269 -0.61 0.18 5.08
N ILE A 270 0.04 1.22 5.57
CA ILE A 270 1.49 1.32 5.75
C ILE A 270 1.76 1.62 7.22
N ILE A 271 2.43 0.70 7.89
CA ILE A 271 3.08 0.95 9.18
C ILE A 271 4.49 1.42 8.83
N SER A 272 4.79 2.67 9.17
CA SER A 272 5.87 3.47 8.57
C SER A 272 7.28 3.03 8.97
N GLY A 273 7.43 2.28 10.06
CA GLY A 273 8.72 1.83 10.53
C GLY A 273 9.07 2.38 11.89
N ASN A 274 10.32 2.78 12.05
CA ASN A 274 10.88 3.26 13.30
C ASN A 274 11.85 4.41 13.03
N ALA A 275 11.89 5.38 13.95
CA ALA A 275 12.95 6.38 14.07
C ALA A 275 13.32 6.58 15.55
N ALA A 276 13.09 5.55 16.37
CA ALA A 276 13.40 5.50 17.79
C ALA A 276 14.61 4.59 18.05
N TYR A 277 15.08 4.58 19.30
CA TYR A 277 16.15 3.68 19.77
C TYR A 277 15.68 2.28 20.20
N LYS A 278 14.45 1.90 19.82
CA LYS A 278 13.87 0.59 20.11
C LYS A 278 13.08 0.08 18.91
N GLY A 279 13.02 -1.23 18.75
CA GLY A 279 12.22 -1.94 17.77
C GLY A 279 11.31 -2.96 18.46
N TYR A 280 10.25 -3.42 17.80
CA TYR A 280 9.37 -4.43 18.42
C TYR A 280 9.37 -5.75 17.66
N GLU A 281 9.13 -6.83 18.40
CA GLU A 281 8.87 -8.13 17.83
C GLU A 281 7.43 -8.27 17.30
N THR A 282 7.25 -9.22 16.38
CA THR A 282 5.94 -9.57 15.80
C THR A 282 5.20 -10.58 16.68
N ARG A 283 3.94 -10.32 17.00
CA ARG A 283 3.14 -11.14 17.94
C ARG A 283 1.95 -11.80 17.26
N PHE A 284 0.91 -11.02 17.03
CA PHE A 284 -0.35 -11.46 16.46
C PHE A 284 -0.26 -11.56 14.94
N SER A 285 0.63 -10.78 14.30
CA SER A 285 0.91 -10.86 12.86
C SER A 285 -0.35 -10.70 12.00
N GLU A 286 -0.46 -11.40 10.87
CA GLU A 286 -1.52 -11.15 9.89
C GLU A 286 -2.91 -11.46 10.46
N HIS A 287 -3.82 -10.50 10.32
CA HIS A 287 -5.26 -10.68 10.59
C HIS A 287 -5.95 -11.25 9.34
N GLU A 288 -5.81 -12.56 9.09
CA GLU A 288 -6.20 -13.23 7.83
C GLU A 288 -7.62 -12.89 7.32
N ARG A 289 -8.56 -12.58 8.22
CA ARG A 289 -9.93 -12.18 7.85
C ARG A 289 -9.98 -10.89 7.03
N ILE A 290 -9.12 -9.94 7.35
CA ILE A 290 -9.19 -8.58 6.80
C ILE A 290 -7.90 -8.14 6.15
N GLN A 291 -6.79 -8.84 6.34
CA GLN A 291 -5.45 -8.36 6.01
C GLN A 291 -4.71 -9.34 5.10
N ASP A 292 -4.04 -8.81 4.07
CA ASP A 292 -2.96 -9.49 3.33
C ASP A 292 -1.65 -8.73 3.52
N TYR A 293 -0.61 -9.36 4.09
CA TYR A 293 0.72 -8.77 4.13
C TYR A 293 1.42 -8.83 2.78
N LEU A 294 1.97 -7.69 2.40
CA LEU A 294 2.71 -7.49 1.14
C LEU A 294 4.21 -7.25 1.38
N MET A 295 4.56 -6.62 2.50
CA MET A 295 5.93 -6.40 2.92
C MET A 295 5.99 -6.29 4.43
N MET A 296 7.04 -6.83 5.05
CA MET A 296 7.31 -6.69 6.47
C MET A 296 8.81 -6.72 6.72
N LYS A 297 9.31 -5.76 7.50
CA LYS A 297 10.69 -5.75 8.00
C LYS A 297 10.68 -5.36 9.47
N VAL A 298 11.39 -6.15 10.27
CA VAL A 298 11.46 -6.03 11.72
C VAL A 298 12.92 -6.07 12.13
N GLN A 299 13.28 -5.25 13.12
CA GLN A 299 14.58 -5.26 13.75
C GLN A 299 14.43 -4.81 15.20
N ASN A 300 14.35 -5.76 16.12
CA ASN A 300 14.28 -5.49 17.56
C ASN A 300 15.69 -5.27 18.14
N GLU A 301 15.82 -4.34 19.08
CA GLU A 301 17.09 -3.96 19.72
C GLU A 301 17.80 -5.14 20.40
N GLY A 302 17.09 -6.19 20.81
CA GLY A 302 17.66 -7.42 21.35
C GLY A 302 18.57 -8.17 20.36
N THR A 303 18.51 -7.84 19.07
CA THR A 303 19.43 -8.34 18.03
C THR A 303 20.76 -7.57 17.97
N GLY A 304 20.91 -6.51 18.78
CA GLY A 304 22.07 -5.60 18.77
C GLY A 304 21.95 -4.45 17.77
N PHE A 305 20.85 -4.38 17.01
CA PHE A 305 20.58 -3.34 16.03
C PHE A 305 19.10 -2.96 16.03
N VAL A 306 18.81 -1.79 15.48
CA VAL A 306 17.45 -1.34 15.12
C VAL A 306 17.47 -0.75 13.71
N ASP A 307 16.33 -0.72 13.06
CA ASP A 307 16.17 0.00 11.80
C ASP A 307 15.67 1.43 12.06
N VAL A 308 16.20 2.38 11.27
CA VAL A 308 15.53 3.65 10.98
C VAL A 308 14.90 3.58 9.59
N ASN A 309 13.67 4.07 9.45
CA ASN A 309 12.92 4.03 8.19
C ASN A 309 12.59 5.43 7.66
N ALA A 310 12.60 5.57 6.33
CA ALA A 310 12.14 6.77 5.67
C ALA A 310 11.35 6.39 4.42
N SER A 311 10.07 6.75 4.38
CA SER A 311 9.21 6.52 3.22
C SER A 311 8.92 7.83 2.49
N VAL A 312 8.73 7.74 1.16
CA VAL A 312 8.41 8.87 0.29
C VAL A 312 7.31 8.46 -0.70
N PHE A 313 6.26 9.27 -0.76
CA PHE A 313 5.26 9.27 -1.83
C PHE A 313 5.63 10.38 -2.82
N GLU A 314 5.83 10.03 -4.08
CA GLU A 314 5.89 10.97 -5.19
C GLU A 314 4.56 10.96 -5.94
N VAL A 315 3.85 12.08 -5.90
CA VAL A 315 2.54 12.26 -6.51
C VAL A 315 2.68 13.12 -7.76
N THR A 316 2.28 12.59 -8.91
CA THR A 316 2.26 13.32 -10.19
C THR A 316 0.93 13.09 -10.87
N GLY A 317 0.02 14.07 -10.76
CA GLY A 317 -1.36 13.92 -11.22
C GLY A 317 -2.01 12.66 -10.62
N PRO A 318 -2.64 11.78 -11.42
CA PRO A 318 -3.34 10.60 -10.91
C PRO A 318 -2.41 9.45 -10.48
N ARG A 319 -1.09 9.63 -10.49
CA ARG A 319 -0.09 8.60 -10.15
C ARG A 319 0.55 8.87 -8.79
N ILE A 320 0.74 7.79 -8.01
CA ILE A 320 1.63 7.71 -6.86
C ILE A 320 2.75 6.72 -7.18
N ASP A 321 3.99 7.15 -7.00
CA ASP A 321 5.18 6.30 -6.87
C ASP A 321 5.59 6.30 -5.40
N TYR A 322 5.51 5.14 -4.74
CA TYR A 322 5.86 5.00 -3.34
C TYR A 322 7.18 4.24 -3.22
N ARG A 323 8.05 4.72 -2.33
CA ARG A 323 9.34 4.10 -2.01
C ARG A 323 9.60 4.15 -0.51
N SER A 324 10.03 3.05 0.08
CA SER A 324 10.41 2.97 1.49
C SER A 324 11.84 2.48 1.64
N TYR A 325 12.60 3.21 2.46
CA TYR A 325 14.01 2.99 2.70
C TYR A 325 14.26 2.65 4.16
N PHE A 326 15.37 1.97 4.43
CA PHE A 326 15.84 1.73 5.79
C PHE A 326 17.36 1.83 5.90
N ILE A 327 17.82 1.99 7.14
CA ILE A 327 19.19 1.80 7.58
C ILE A 327 19.17 1.04 8.89
N THR A 328 19.96 -0.02 8.97
CA THR A 328 20.20 -0.74 10.23
C THR A 328 21.36 -0.08 10.97
N HIS A 329 21.17 0.28 12.24
CA HIS A 329 22.17 0.98 13.06
C HIS A 329 22.27 0.43 14.49
N SER A 330 23.34 0.81 15.17
CA SER A 330 23.67 0.35 16.53
C SER A 330 23.67 1.47 17.58
N VAL A 331 23.07 2.61 17.26
CA VAL A 331 22.89 3.79 18.13
C VAL A 331 21.61 3.65 18.97
N PHE A 332 21.70 3.80 20.31
CA PHE A 332 20.59 3.57 21.24
C PHE A 332 20.33 4.72 22.23
N ALA A 333 21.15 5.77 22.22
CA ALA A 333 20.96 6.97 23.02
C ALA A 333 21.55 8.22 22.35
N ASN A 334 21.12 9.40 22.75
CA ASN A 334 21.67 10.66 22.22
C ASN A 334 23.17 10.86 22.57
N THR A 335 23.65 10.20 23.63
CA THR A 335 25.06 10.21 24.04
C THR A 335 25.95 9.27 23.22
N ASP A 336 25.37 8.37 22.43
CA ASP A 336 26.14 7.45 21.62
C ASP A 336 26.78 8.17 20.42
N PRO A 337 27.95 7.69 19.94
CA PRO A 337 28.49 8.15 18.67
C PRO A 337 27.53 7.81 17.52
N LEU A 338 27.41 8.71 16.53
CA LEU A 338 26.47 8.59 15.42
C LEU A 338 26.63 7.33 14.54
N ARG A 339 27.83 6.74 14.47
CA ARG A 339 28.13 5.51 13.71
C ARG A 339 27.48 5.50 12.30
N GLU A 340 26.60 4.54 12.01
CA GLU A 340 25.94 4.37 10.71
C GLU A 340 25.06 5.58 10.34
N LEU A 341 24.58 6.35 11.32
CA LEU A 341 23.79 7.55 11.13
C LEU A 341 24.62 8.80 10.81
N ALA A 342 25.96 8.74 10.93
CA ALA A 342 26.82 9.86 10.56
C ALA A 342 26.89 10.08 9.05
N THR A 343 26.82 9.00 8.27
CA THR A 343 26.75 9.04 6.80
C THR A 343 25.78 7.95 6.33
N PRO A 344 24.46 8.22 6.46
CA PRO A 344 23.43 7.20 6.29
C PRO A 344 23.40 6.61 4.87
N ASN A 345 23.55 5.29 4.72
CA ASN A 345 23.45 4.57 3.44
C ASN A 345 22.08 3.92 3.26
N TRP A 346 21.12 4.68 2.74
CA TRP A 346 19.72 4.26 2.60
C TRP A 346 19.52 3.12 1.62
N THR A 347 18.92 2.03 2.08
CA THR A 347 18.57 0.88 1.25
C THR A 347 17.08 0.89 0.93
N LEU A 348 16.71 0.90 -0.36
CA LEU A 348 15.33 0.73 -0.80
C LEU A 348 14.86 -0.69 -0.50
N MET A 349 13.79 -0.84 0.27
CA MET A 349 13.24 -2.16 0.67
C MET A 349 11.82 -2.41 0.20
N ASP A 350 11.07 -1.37 -0.15
CA ASP A 350 9.69 -1.52 -0.64
C ASP A 350 9.36 -0.43 -1.65
N ARG A 351 8.51 -0.78 -2.61
CA ARG A 351 7.99 0.15 -3.62
C ARG A 351 6.69 -0.33 -4.23
N PHE A 352 5.89 0.61 -4.71
CA PHE A 352 4.83 0.32 -5.65
C PHE A 352 4.50 1.57 -6.47
N VAL A 353 3.95 1.36 -7.66
CA VAL A 353 3.30 2.42 -8.43
C VAL A 353 1.80 2.13 -8.47
N ARG A 354 0.99 3.15 -8.18
CA ARG A 354 -0.46 3.07 -8.37
C ARG A 354 -1.00 4.29 -9.10
N THR A 355 -2.07 4.08 -9.86
CA THR A 355 -2.83 5.13 -10.54
C THR A 355 -4.33 4.99 -10.21
N LYS A 356 -5.13 6.03 -10.47
CA LYS A 356 -6.60 5.93 -10.29
C LYS A 356 -7.27 4.95 -11.26
N ASP A 357 -6.68 4.76 -12.44
CA ASP A 357 -7.17 3.82 -13.45
C ASP A 357 -6.28 2.58 -13.46
N ARG A 358 -6.70 1.53 -12.74
CA ARG A 358 -5.88 0.32 -12.59
C ARG A 358 -6.71 -0.92 -12.34
N CYS A 359 -6.08 -2.06 -12.60
CA CYS A 359 -6.52 -3.36 -12.09
C CYS A 359 -5.48 -3.89 -11.10
N ALA A 360 -5.94 -4.56 -10.05
CA ALA A 360 -5.10 -5.11 -9.00
C ALA A 360 -5.37 -6.59 -8.81
N LYS A 361 -4.33 -7.35 -8.45
CA LYS A 361 -4.43 -8.74 -8.04
C LYS A 361 -3.49 -9.00 -6.87
N THR A 362 -4.01 -9.63 -5.81
CA THR A 362 -3.17 -10.26 -4.78
C THR A 362 -2.70 -11.61 -5.32
N VAL A 363 -1.38 -11.84 -5.32
CA VAL A 363 -0.76 -13.05 -5.84
C VAL A 363 -0.05 -13.75 -4.70
N TYR A 364 -0.50 -14.97 -4.43
CA TYR A 364 0.00 -15.78 -3.32
C TYR A 364 1.37 -16.39 -3.67
N PRO A 365 2.17 -16.78 -2.67
CA PRO A 365 3.45 -17.44 -2.92
C PRO A 365 3.24 -18.86 -3.46
N SER A 366 4.15 -19.33 -4.31
CA SER A 366 4.07 -20.68 -4.92
C SER A 366 4.26 -21.82 -3.91
N SER A 367 4.72 -21.50 -2.70
CA SER A 367 4.80 -22.44 -1.56
C SER A 367 3.46 -22.88 -1.01
N VAL A 368 2.34 -22.21 -1.36
CA VAL A 368 1.01 -22.67 -0.97
C VAL A 368 0.79 -24.08 -1.54
N PRO A 369 0.38 -25.08 -0.74
CA PRO A 369 0.21 -26.45 -1.23
C PRO A 369 -0.76 -26.56 -2.41
N SER A 370 -0.41 -27.39 -3.40
CA SER A 370 -1.18 -27.48 -4.67
C SER A 370 -2.63 -27.95 -4.48
N ASP A 371 -2.92 -28.74 -3.45
CA ASP A 371 -4.26 -29.15 -3.03
C ASP A 371 -5.05 -27.98 -2.42
N VAL A 372 -4.37 -27.06 -1.74
CA VAL A 372 -4.95 -25.84 -1.16
C VAL A 372 -5.23 -24.77 -2.24
N GLN A 373 -4.37 -24.67 -3.26
CA GLN A 373 -4.57 -23.74 -4.38
C GLN A 373 -5.89 -24.00 -5.15
N ARG A 374 -6.37 -25.26 -5.15
CA ARG A 374 -7.61 -25.66 -5.86
C ARG A 374 -8.89 -25.03 -5.29
N PHE A 375 -8.85 -24.48 -4.07
CA PHE A 375 -9.99 -23.78 -3.47
C PHE A 375 -10.20 -22.35 -4.02
N GLY A 376 -9.45 -21.94 -5.05
CA GLY A 376 -9.75 -20.78 -5.90
C GLY A 376 -9.43 -19.41 -5.31
N VAL A 377 -9.09 -19.33 -4.02
CA VAL A 377 -8.77 -18.06 -3.34
C VAL A 377 -7.26 -17.79 -3.28
N TYR A 378 -6.43 -18.85 -3.26
CA TYR A 378 -4.98 -18.74 -3.07
C TYR A 378 -4.23 -19.01 -4.37
N ASP A 379 -4.31 -18.06 -5.29
CA ASP A 379 -3.72 -18.19 -6.63
C ASP A 379 -2.28 -17.65 -6.67
N PRO A 380 -1.26 -18.49 -6.93
CA PRO A 380 0.11 -18.04 -7.08
C PRO A 380 0.44 -17.50 -8.48
N SER A 381 -0.49 -17.60 -9.44
CA SER A 381 -0.29 -17.16 -10.80
C SER A 381 -0.38 -15.64 -10.93
N TYR A 382 0.45 -15.06 -11.80
CA TYR A 382 0.32 -13.66 -12.20
C TYR A 382 -0.86 -13.42 -13.16
N ARG A 383 -1.51 -14.46 -13.67
CA ARG A 383 -2.58 -14.35 -14.67
C ARG A 383 -3.71 -13.41 -14.24
N THR A 384 -4.11 -12.50 -15.12
CA THR A 384 -5.21 -11.56 -14.85
C THR A 384 -6.31 -11.65 -15.90
N SER A 385 -7.50 -11.20 -15.52
CA SER A 385 -8.52 -10.76 -16.49
C SER A 385 -8.01 -9.59 -17.33
N THR A 386 -8.70 -9.29 -18.44
CA THR A 386 -8.37 -8.11 -19.26
C THR A 386 -8.61 -6.83 -18.46
N CYS A 387 -7.55 -6.07 -18.24
CA CYS A 387 -7.61 -4.72 -17.71
C CYS A 387 -7.80 -3.73 -18.85
N VAL A 388 -8.76 -2.82 -18.69
CA VAL A 388 -9.13 -1.83 -19.72
C VAL A 388 -8.92 -0.44 -19.13
N SER A 389 -8.13 0.38 -19.81
CA SER A 389 -7.95 1.79 -19.46
C SER A 389 -9.17 2.63 -19.81
N ALA A 390 -9.27 3.82 -19.22
CA ALA A 390 -10.26 4.83 -19.57
C ALA A 390 -10.18 5.27 -21.05
N GLY A 391 -8.99 5.21 -21.67
CA GLY A 391 -8.77 5.50 -23.09
C GLY A 391 -9.08 4.33 -24.03
N GLY A 392 -9.47 3.16 -23.49
CA GLY A 392 -9.84 1.97 -24.26
C GLY A 392 -8.68 1.04 -24.62
N SER A 393 -7.44 1.35 -24.24
CA SER A 393 -6.31 0.42 -24.30
C SER A 393 -6.53 -0.78 -23.37
N ARG A 394 -6.05 -1.96 -23.77
CA ARG A 394 -6.34 -3.23 -23.08
C ARG A 394 -5.07 -4.06 -22.89
N ALA A 395 -4.88 -4.59 -21.70
CA ALA A 395 -3.79 -5.51 -21.39
C ALA A 395 -4.18 -6.54 -20.33
N ARG A 396 -3.44 -7.64 -20.25
CA ARG A 396 -3.51 -8.63 -19.16
C ARG A 396 -2.20 -9.36 -19.00
N LEU A 397 -2.03 -10.02 -17.87
CA LEU A 397 -0.96 -10.99 -17.70
C LEU A 397 -1.47 -12.38 -18.11
N LEU A 398 -0.74 -13.04 -19.02
CA LEU A 398 -1.08 -14.35 -19.57
C LEU A 398 -0.44 -15.50 -18.80
N ASP A 399 0.69 -15.26 -18.13
CA ASP A 399 1.47 -16.31 -17.47
C ASP A 399 2.45 -15.74 -16.45
N GLY A 400 3.05 -16.64 -15.67
CA GLY A 400 4.01 -16.37 -14.61
C GLY A 400 3.47 -16.77 -13.23
N VAL A 401 4.40 -16.96 -12.29
CA VAL A 401 4.13 -17.48 -10.94
C VAL A 401 5.01 -16.74 -9.93
N ASN A 402 4.47 -16.46 -8.74
CA ASN A 402 5.21 -15.87 -7.63
C ASN A 402 6.11 -16.90 -6.93
N ASN A 403 7.34 -17.07 -7.44
CA ASN A 403 8.34 -17.96 -6.85
C ASN A 403 9.33 -17.23 -5.95
N THR A 404 9.37 -15.90 -6.01
CA THR A 404 10.26 -15.09 -5.17
C THR A 404 9.43 -14.26 -4.20
N PHE A 405 9.40 -14.68 -2.93
CA PHE A 405 8.66 -14.04 -1.85
C PHE A 405 9.45 -14.08 -0.54
N ASN A 406 9.20 -13.12 0.33
CA ASN A 406 9.76 -13.04 1.67
C ASN A 406 8.89 -13.83 2.66
N ARG A 407 9.48 -14.21 3.79
CA ARG A 407 8.87 -14.98 4.86
C ARG A 407 9.19 -14.35 6.21
N HIS A 408 8.28 -14.43 7.18
CA HIS A 408 8.58 -14.06 8.56
C HIS A 408 7.85 -14.95 9.55
N ASP A 409 8.43 -15.08 10.73
CA ASP A 409 7.79 -15.71 11.87
C ASP A 409 7.10 -14.68 12.77
N SER A 410 6.20 -15.19 13.60
CA SER A 410 5.58 -14.50 14.73
C SER A 410 5.67 -15.34 15.99
N ARG A 411 5.68 -14.69 17.15
CA ARG A 411 5.73 -15.41 18.43
C ARG A 411 4.35 -15.76 18.94
N THR A 412 4.26 -16.85 19.70
CA THR A 412 3.07 -17.17 20.49
C THR A 412 2.82 -16.09 21.55
N ARG A 413 1.53 -15.80 21.76
CA ARG A 413 1.02 -14.92 22.82
C ARG A 413 -0.20 -15.52 23.47
N THR A 414 -0.47 -15.12 24.69
CA THR A 414 -1.68 -15.48 25.41
C THR A 414 -2.44 -14.23 25.81
N MET A 415 -3.76 -14.37 25.91
CA MET A 415 -4.71 -13.33 26.25
C MET A 415 -5.83 -13.94 27.09
N SER A 416 -6.44 -13.15 27.96
CA SER A 416 -7.57 -13.61 28.77
C SER A 416 -8.68 -12.57 28.82
N ALA A 417 -9.91 -13.05 28.78
CA ALA A 417 -11.07 -12.20 29.03
C ALA A 417 -11.18 -11.87 30.52
N THR A 418 -11.53 -10.64 30.85
CA THR A 418 -11.91 -10.25 32.21
C THR A 418 -13.44 -10.09 32.27
N PRO A 419 -14.18 -11.04 32.88
CA PRO A 419 -15.65 -10.99 32.93
C PRO A 419 -16.16 -9.68 33.53
N GLY A 420 -17.14 -9.04 32.87
CA GLY A 420 -17.68 -7.76 33.29
C GLY A 420 -16.79 -6.54 33.02
N TYR A 421 -15.60 -6.72 32.42
CA TYR A 421 -14.72 -5.63 32.01
C TYR A 421 -14.41 -5.67 30.50
N SER A 422 -14.05 -6.83 29.96
CA SER A 422 -13.81 -7.04 28.52
C SER A 422 -15.13 -7.17 27.75
N PHE A 423 -15.12 -6.99 26.42
CA PHE A 423 -16.28 -7.34 25.58
C PHE A 423 -16.62 -8.83 25.62
N ALA A 424 -15.61 -9.69 25.72
CA ALA A 424 -15.79 -11.11 25.97
C ALA A 424 -15.97 -11.34 27.48
N ASN A 425 -17.01 -12.08 27.87
CA ASN A 425 -17.24 -12.48 29.26
C ASN A 425 -16.54 -13.81 29.62
N SER A 426 -15.91 -14.48 28.67
CA SER A 426 -15.13 -15.70 28.87
C SER A 426 -14.04 -15.86 27.81
N ASN A 427 -13.05 -16.71 28.06
CA ASN A 427 -12.02 -17.04 27.08
C ASN A 427 -12.60 -17.71 25.82
N VAL A 428 -13.69 -18.48 25.96
CA VAL A 428 -14.44 -19.03 24.81
C VAL A 428 -15.02 -17.93 23.93
N GLU A 429 -15.61 -16.91 24.55
CA GLU A 429 -16.12 -15.75 23.80
C GLU A 429 -14.99 -14.95 23.14
N MET A 430 -13.85 -14.78 23.82
CA MET A 430 -12.69 -14.10 23.25
C MET A 430 -12.11 -14.86 22.05
N GLU A 431 -11.94 -16.19 22.14
CA GLU A 431 -11.53 -17.03 21.02
C GLU A 431 -12.51 -16.91 19.85
N SER A 432 -13.82 -16.95 20.13
CA SER A 432 -14.87 -16.75 19.13
C SER A 432 -14.76 -15.39 18.44
N MET A 433 -14.49 -14.32 19.20
CA MET A 433 -14.25 -12.99 18.66
C MET A 433 -13.00 -12.93 17.79
N MET A 434 -11.91 -13.58 18.19
CA MET A 434 -10.69 -13.65 17.36
C MET A 434 -11.00 -14.23 15.97
N TYR A 435 -11.75 -15.33 15.91
CA TYR A 435 -12.13 -15.95 14.62
C TYR A 435 -13.22 -15.21 13.83
N ARG A 436 -13.90 -14.26 14.47
CA ARG A 436 -14.86 -13.36 13.81
C ARG A 436 -14.20 -12.15 13.18
N TYR A 437 -13.20 -11.56 13.84
CA TYR A 437 -12.63 -10.27 13.41
C TYR A 437 -11.22 -10.36 12.82
N ILE A 438 -10.35 -11.26 13.30
CA ILE A 438 -8.94 -11.27 12.92
C ILE A 438 -8.51 -12.57 12.23
N PHE A 439 -8.87 -13.74 12.75
CA PHE A 439 -8.33 -15.02 12.27
C PHE A 439 -9.33 -15.84 11.48
N GLN A 440 -8.82 -16.65 10.56
CA GLN A 440 -9.60 -17.64 9.84
C GLN A 440 -9.53 -19.00 10.55
N ARG A 441 -10.66 -19.67 10.79
CA ARG A 441 -10.62 -21.07 11.24
C ARG A 441 -10.14 -21.94 10.07
N HIS A 442 -9.25 -22.89 10.33
CA HIS A 442 -8.88 -23.84 9.30
C HIS A 442 -10.06 -24.78 9.00
N GLN A 443 -10.44 -24.83 7.73
CA GLN A 443 -11.45 -25.75 7.20
C GLN A 443 -10.98 -26.27 5.84
N SER A 444 -11.40 -27.48 5.45
CA SER A 444 -11.00 -28.06 4.16
C SER A 444 -11.38 -27.18 2.97
N TYR A 445 -12.51 -26.47 3.04
CA TYR A 445 -13.00 -25.55 2.00
C TYR A 445 -12.61 -24.08 2.22
N SER A 446 -11.95 -23.77 3.35
CA SER A 446 -11.43 -22.43 3.67
C SER A 446 -10.11 -22.58 4.46
N PRO A 447 -9.03 -23.07 3.84
CA PRO A 447 -7.81 -23.38 4.58
C PRO A 447 -7.16 -22.13 5.15
N ASN A 448 -6.81 -22.10 6.44
CA ASN A 448 -5.95 -21.04 6.99
C ASN A 448 -4.49 -21.35 6.60
N LEU A 449 -3.82 -20.42 5.91
CA LEU A 449 -2.45 -20.56 5.43
C LEU A 449 -1.39 -20.32 6.51
N ASN A 450 -1.75 -19.72 7.64
CA ASN A 450 -0.83 -19.27 8.68
C ASN A 450 -0.80 -20.24 9.87
N ASN A 451 -1.93 -20.65 10.43
CA ASN A 451 -1.90 -21.69 11.47
C ASN A 451 -3.19 -22.53 11.49
N SER A 452 -3.05 -23.86 11.59
CA SER A 452 -4.13 -24.83 11.76
C SER A 452 -5.03 -24.54 12.98
N GLN A 453 -4.45 -23.97 14.03
CA GLN A 453 -5.08 -23.67 15.32
C GLN A 453 -4.73 -22.26 15.78
N ARG A 454 -5.00 -21.26 14.94
CA ARG A 454 -4.52 -19.88 15.10
C ARG A 454 -4.78 -19.28 16.49
N ALA A 455 -5.99 -19.46 17.01
CA ALA A 455 -6.35 -19.21 18.40
C ALA A 455 -6.96 -20.47 19.03
N ARG A 456 -6.61 -20.79 20.27
CA ARG A 456 -7.18 -21.91 21.02
C ARG A 456 -7.16 -21.63 22.52
N ILE A 457 -8.08 -22.24 23.26
CA ILE A 457 -8.05 -22.19 24.72
C ILE A 457 -7.07 -23.22 25.24
N VAL A 458 -6.21 -22.81 26.17
CA VAL A 458 -5.28 -23.68 26.89
C VAL A 458 -5.63 -23.68 28.38
N ASN A 459 -5.19 -24.72 29.10
CA ASN A 459 -5.47 -24.89 30.54
C ASN A 459 -6.97 -24.83 30.90
N VAL A 460 -7.83 -25.42 30.05
CA VAL A 460 -9.29 -25.37 30.20
C VAL A 460 -9.72 -25.85 31.60
N GLY A 461 -10.49 -25.01 32.28
CA GLY A 461 -11.01 -25.29 33.63
C GLY A 461 -10.01 -25.09 34.78
N ALA A 462 -8.79 -24.61 34.51
CA ALA A 462 -7.81 -24.25 35.52
C ALA A 462 -7.80 -22.72 35.79
N PRO A 463 -7.24 -22.24 36.92
CA PRO A 463 -7.15 -20.81 37.21
C PRO A 463 -6.33 -19.99 36.20
N ASP A 464 -5.46 -20.65 35.44
CA ASP A 464 -4.62 -20.11 34.37
C ASP A 464 -5.16 -20.43 32.97
N GLU A 465 -6.48 -20.63 32.83
CA GLU A 465 -7.14 -20.72 31.53
C GLU A 465 -6.97 -19.41 30.74
N GLU A 466 -6.50 -19.53 29.51
CA GLU A 466 -6.24 -18.40 28.62
C GLU A 466 -6.46 -18.78 27.15
N VAL A 467 -6.60 -17.78 26.30
CA VAL A 467 -6.58 -17.94 24.84
C VAL A 467 -5.14 -17.81 24.35
N GLU A 468 -4.59 -18.90 23.83
CA GLU A 468 -3.31 -18.91 23.14
C GLU A 468 -3.50 -18.51 21.66
N VAL A 469 -2.86 -17.41 21.26
CA VAL A 469 -2.62 -17.08 19.85
C VAL A 469 -1.28 -17.70 19.46
N ARG A 470 -1.35 -18.76 18.65
CA ARG A 470 -0.16 -19.51 18.25
C ARG A 470 0.70 -18.71 17.28
N GLY A 471 2.01 -18.72 17.52
CA GLY A 471 2.99 -18.24 16.56
C GLY A 471 2.86 -18.95 15.21
N THR A 472 3.19 -18.25 14.13
CA THR A 472 3.08 -18.74 12.76
C THR A 472 4.20 -18.20 11.88
N THR A 473 4.57 -18.99 10.88
CA THR A 473 5.35 -18.54 9.73
C THR A 473 4.42 -18.10 8.61
N ILE A 474 4.65 -16.92 8.05
CA ILE A 474 3.84 -16.33 6.99
C ILE A 474 4.70 -16.11 5.76
N ASP A 475 4.20 -16.53 4.61
CA ASP A 475 4.79 -16.21 3.31
C ASP A 475 4.07 -14.99 2.74
N LEU A 476 4.83 -13.96 2.40
CA LEU A 476 4.26 -12.69 1.96
C LEU A 476 3.66 -12.80 0.56
N LYS A 477 2.55 -12.09 0.36
CA LYS A 477 1.87 -12.00 -0.93
C LYS A 477 2.51 -10.87 -1.75
N LYS A 478 2.24 -10.86 -3.05
CA LYS A 478 2.49 -9.70 -3.91
C LYS A 478 1.16 -9.00 -4.23
N GLN A 479 1.21 -7.70 -4.40
CA GLN A 479 0.13 -6.96 -5.06
C GLN A 479 0.62 -6.56 -6.45
N VAL A 480 0.10 -7.23 -7.47
CA VAL A 480 0.41 -6.91 -8.86
C VAL A 480 -0.61 -5.90 -9.38
N LEU A 481 -0.10 -4.81 -9.93
CA LEU A 481 -0.90 -3.69 -10.42
C LEU A 481 -0.65 -3.48 -11.91
N LEU A 482 -1.73 -3.43 -12.70
CA LEU A 482 -1.75 -2.95 -14.07
C LEU A 482 -2.32 -1.54 -14.05
N ASN A 483 -1.44 -0.55 -14.08
CA ASN A 483 -1.77 0.86 -13.94
C ASN A 483 -1.80 1.56 -15.29
N TRP A 484 -2.78 2.43 -15.52
CA TRP A 484 -2.90 3.17 -16.77
C TRP A 484 -2.57 4.65 -16.58
N GLN A 485 -1.87 5.20 -17.58
CA GLN A 485 -1.75 6.63 -17.80
C GLN A 485 -2.20 6.94 -19.23
N ALA A 486 -2.84 8.10 -19.41
CA ALA A 486 -3.27 8.53 -20.73
C ALA A 486 -2.08 8.57 -21.71
N LYS A 487 -2.36 8.23 -22.97
CA LYS A 487 -1.34 8.24 -24.03
C LYS A 487 -0.57 9.56 -24.13
N GLY A 488 0.74 9.47 -24.31
CA GLY A 488 1.60 10.60 -24.64
C GLY A 488 1.59 10.93 -26.13
N THR A 489 2.29 11.98 -26.53
CA THR A 489 2.45 12.36 -27.95
C THR A 489 3.25 11.33 -28.76
N ALA A 490 4.08 10.54 -28.10
CA ALA A 490 4.94 9.53 -28.71
C ALA A 490 4.31 8.11 -28.71
N THR A 491 3.13 7.92 -28.11
CA THR A 491 2.50 6.60 -27.98
C THR A 491 1.21 6.50 -28.80
N LEU A 492 0.97 5.30 -29.35
CA LEU A 492 -0.26 4.95 -30.06
C LEU A 492 -1.34 4.41 -29.12
N SER A 493 -0.94 3.91 -27.94
CA SER A 493 -1.82 3.47 -26.86
C SER A 493 -1.64 4.32 -25.61
N ASP A 494 -2.55 4.14 -24.65
CA ASP A 494 -2.30 4.51 -23.26
C ASP A 494 -1.08 3.74 -22.73
N GLU A 495 -0.46 4.30 -21.71
CA GLU A 495 0.75 3.74 -21.11
C GLU A 495 0.36 2.82 -19.96
N LEU A 496 0.91 1.60 -19.98
CA LEU A 496 0.73 0.60 -18.94
C LEU A 496 1.94 0.59 -18.01
N ILE A 497 1.74 0.77 -16.71
CA ILE A 497 2.76 0.53 -15.70
C ILE A 497 2.43 -0.75 -14.93
N ILE A 498 3.28 -1.76 -15.09
CA ILE A 498 3.22 -3.03 -14.36
C ILE A 498 4.08 -2.90 -13.11
N SER A 499 3.46 -3.06 -11.94
CA SER A 499 4.15 -2.94 -10.64
C SER A 499 3.89 -4.14 -9.75
N GLY A 500 4.88 -4.50 -8.93
CA GLY A 500 4.74 -5.47 -7.84
C GLY A 500 5.27 -6.87 -8.14
N ILE A 501 5.96 -7.06 -9.27
CA ILE A 501 6.65 -8.33 -9.58
C ILE A 501 7.96 -8.40 -8.80
N ASN A 502 8.71 -7.28 -8.75
CA ASN A 502 10.07 -7.22 -8.21
C ASN A 502 10.14 -6.53 -6.83
N GLY A 503 9.21 -6.88 -5.95
CA GLY A 503 9.12 -6.28 -4.61
C GLY A 503 9.81 -7.09 -3.51
N GLN A 504 10.22 -8.33 -3.76
CA GLN A 504 10.71 -9.26 -2.73
C GLN A 504 11.83 -10.13 -3.31
N ASP A 505 12.68 -10.70 -2.44
CA ASP A 505 13.87 -11.44 -2.88
C ASP A 505 14.21 -12.69 -2.07
N GLY A 506 13.28 -13.15 -1.22
CA GLY A 506 13.47 -14.39 -0.48
C GLY A 506 14.03 -14.23 0.92
N THR A 507 13.84 -13.08 1.58
CA THR A 507 14.28 -12.91 2.98
C THR A 507 13.46 -13.81 3.89
N TYR A 508 14.05 -14.31 4.98
CA TYR A 508 13.33 -14.96 6.06
C TYR A 508 13.86 -14.45 7.40
N ILE A 509 12.95 -13.97 8.25
CA ILE A 509 13.29 -13.48 9.60
C ILE A 509 12.45 -14.16 10.68
N ASP A 510 13.04 -14.28 11.86
CA ASP A 510 12.33 -14.64 13.08
C ASP A 510 11.46 -13.45 13.59
N PRO A 511 10.71 -13.60 14.70
CA PRO A 511 9.83 -12.54 15.19
C PRO A 511 10.56 -11.24 15.61
N TYR A 512 11.86 -11.30 15.87
CA TYR A 512 12.70 -10.20 16.35
C TYR A 512 13.53 -9.56 15.22
N GLY A 513 13.49 -10.12 14.00
CA GLY A 513 14.30 -9.66 12.87
C GLY A 513 15.61 -10.43 12.66
N ALA A 514 15.87 -11.48 13.45
CA ALA A 514 17.05 -12.31 13.23
C ALA A 514 16.91 -13.10 11.92
N VAL A 515 17.97 -13.14 11.12
CA VAL A 515 17.96 -13.78 9.80
C VAL A 515 17.85 -15.30 9.93
N LYS A 516 16.97 -15.87 9.11
CA LYS A 516 16.77 -17.31 8.89
C LYS A 516 17.03 -17.64 7.42
N ASP A 517 17.23 -18.92 7.10
CA ASP A 517 17.38 -19.37 5.72
C ASP A 517 16.09 -19.98 5.17
N ILE A 518 15.40 -19.28 4.27
CA ILE A 518 14.16 -19.77 3.65
C ILE A 518 14.33 -21.08 2.85
N ALA A 519 15.57 -21.40 2.43
CA ALA A 519 15.89 -22.59 1.67
C ALA A 519 16.32 -23.79 2.53
N ALA A 520 16.51 -23.60 3.84
CA ALA A 520 16.92 -24.67 4.76
C ALA A 520 15.99 -24.80 5.98
N ASP A 521 15.51 -23.69 6.53
CA ASP A 521 14.76 -23.67 7.76
C ASP A 521 13.27 -23.98 7.53
N THR A 522 12.74 -24.87 8.36
CA THR A 522 11.30 -25.15 8.41
C THR A 522 10.58 -24.06 9.22
N GLY A 523 9.38 -23.70 8.77
CA GLY A 523 8.48 -22.80 9.51
C GLY A 523 7.97 -23.37 10.82
N LEU A 524 7.25 -22.54 11.58
CA LEU A 524 6.63 -22.89 12.85
C LEU A 524 5.51 -23.93 12.68
N PRO A 525 5.31 -24.85 13.64
CA PRO A 525 4.26 -25.86 13.57
C PRO A 525 2.86 -25.30 13.30
N GLY A 526 2.10 -26.00 12.46
CA GLY A 526 0.75 -25.61 12.05
C GLY A 526 0.69 -24.67 10.85
N SER A 527 1.83 -24.16 10.37
CA SER A 527 1.88 -23.13 9.31
C SER A 527 1.92 -23.65 7.87
N TYR A 528 1.92 -24.97 7.66
CA TYR A 528 1.96 -25.54 6.31
C TYR A 528 0.76 -25.12 5.43
N GLY A 529 -0.41 -24.86 6.04
CA GLY A 529 -1.59 -24.30 5.36
C GLY A 529 -2.65 -25.32 4.92
N ASN A 530 -2.43 -26.62 5.14
CA ASN A 530 -3.39 -27.69 4.87
C ASN A 530 -4.05 -28.27 6.15
N GLY A 531 -3.85 -27.61 7.30
CA GLY A 531 -4.42 -28.03 8.58
C GLY A 531 -3.57 -29.01 9.38
N THR A 532 -2.47 -29.51 8.82
CA THR A 532 -1.49 -30.32 9.58
C THR A 532 -0.66 -29.45 10.52
N GLU A 533 -0.07 -30.08 11.55
CA GLU A 533 0.89 -29.43 12.46
C GLU A 533 2.30 -29.26 11.85
N LEU A 534 2.46 -29.51 10.56
CA LEU A 534 3.71 -29.25 9.86
C LEU A 534 3.96 -27.74 9.74
N GLY A 535 5.24 -27.36 9.73
CA GLY A 535 5.64 -26.01 9.37
C GLY A 535 5.75 -25.82 7.86
N LYS A 536 5.76 -24.57 7.39
CA LYS A 536 6.07 -24.28 5.98
C LYS A 536 7.42 -24.88 5.60
N ALA A 537 7.45 -25.62 4.49
CA ALA A 537 8.66 -26.27 4.02
C ALA A 537 9.71 -25.24 3.55
N PRO A 538 11.00 -25.59 3.58
CA PRO A 538 12.03 -24.85 2.87
C PRO A 538 11.72 -24.73 1.37
N VAL A 539 12.13 -23.63 0.74
CA VAL A 539 11.77 -23.32 -0.65
C VAL A 539 13.01 -23.16 -1.53
N VAL A 540 12.92 -23.64 -2.77
CA VAL A 540 13.96 -23.41 -3.78
C VAL A 540 13.64 -22.09 -4.49
N LEU A 541 14.38 -21.04 -4.14
CA LEU A 541 14.23 -19.75 -4.79
C LEU A 541 14.84 -19.77 -6.21
N PRO A 542 14.30 -18.96 -7.13
CA PRO A 542 14.95 -18.73 -8.43
C PRO A 542 16.37 -18.18 -8.29
N ALA A 543 17.23 -18.44 -9.28
CA ALA A 543 18.64 -18.03 -9.26
C ALA A 543 18.89 -16.50 -9.17
N HIS A 544 17.89 -15.69 -9.49
CA HIS A 544 17.99 -14.23 -9.37
C HIS A 544 17.78 -13.72 -7.92
N ALA A 545 17.17 -14.53 -7.06
CA ALA A 545 16.84 -14.15 -5.70
C ALA A 545 18.07 -14.24 -4.80
N ASN A 546 18.41 -13.15 -4.11
CA ASN A 546 19.61 -13.06 -3.27
C ASN A 546 19.33 -13.11 -1.75
N LYS A 547 18.07 -13.32 -1.35
CA LYS A 547 17.63 -13.35 0.06
C LYS A 547 17.90 -12.04 0.82
N GLY A 548 18.05 -10.93 0.11
CA GLY A 548 18.34 -9.61 0.67
C GLY A 548 17.17 -8.63 0.58
N TRP A 549 17.28 -7.54 1.33
CA TRP A 549 16.26 -6.49 1.38
C TRP A 549 16.36 -5.47 0.24
N ALA A 550 17.53 -5.33 -0.37
CA ALA A 550 17.79 -4.29 -1.35
C ALA A 550 17.00 -4.52 -2.65
N LEU A 551 16.17 -3.53 -3.00
CA LEU A 551 15.50 -3.42 -4.29
C LEU A 551 16.25 -2.44 -5.19
N ALA A 552 16.24 -2.71 -6.50
CA ALA A 552 16.75 -1.81 -7.54
C ALA A 552 15.77 -1.75 -8.71
N ASP A 553 15.75 -0.63 -9.44
CA ASP A 553 14.84 -0.37 -10.57
C ASP A 553 15.09 -1.32 -11.76
N ASP A 554 16.31 -1.83 -11.91
CA ASP A 554 16.71 -2.78 -12.94
C ASP A 554 16.83 -4.24 -12.44
N LYS A 555 16.55 -4.49 -11.16
CA LYS A 555 16.61 -5.83 -10.56
C LYS A 555 15.75 -6.80 -11.35
N VAL A 556 16.21 -8.03 -11.54
CA VAL A 556 15.45 -9.12 -12.15
C VAL A 556 14.58 -9.80 -11.10
N GLY A 557 13.33 -10.11 -11.44
CA GLY A 557 12.42 -10.90 -10.63
C GLY A 557 11.84 -12.08 -11.42
N ASP A 558 10.67 -12.55 -10.99
CA ASP A 558 9.99 -13.66 -11.65
C ASP A 558 9.63 -13.33 -13.10
N SER A 559 9.81 -14.31 -14.00
CA SER A 559 9.33 -14.19 -15.37
C SER A 559 7.80 -14.19 -15.40
N TYR A 560 7.23 -13.31 -16.21
CA TYR A 560 5.80 -13.24 -16.50
C TYR A 560 5.57 -12.84 -17.96
N VAL A 561 4.34 -12.97 -18.41
CA VAL A 561 3.97 -12.62 -19.79
C VAL A 561 2.83 -11.61 -19.79
N VAL A 562 3.03 -10.49 -20.47
CA VAL A 562 1.97 -9.50 -20.73
C VAL A 562 1.41 -9.70 -22.14
N GLU A 563 0.10 -9.61 -22.30
CA GLU A 563 -0.57 -9.39 -23.58
C GLU A 563 -1.06 -7.94 -23.62
N PHE A 564 -0.72 -7.22 -24.68
CA PHE A 564 -1.09 -5.82 -24.91
C PHE A 564 -1.78 -5.71 -26.27
N MET A 565 -3.06 -5.34 -26.26
CA MET A 565 -3.87 -5.17 -27.46
C MET A 565 -3.37 -3.99 -28.29
N ALA A 566 -3.07 -4.22 -29.57
CA ALA A 566 -2.69 -3.14 -30.47
C ALA A 566 -3.94 -2.28 -30.80
N PRO A 567 -3.79 -0.94 -30.94
CA PRO A 567 -4.89 -0.10 -31.41
C PRO A 567 -5.39 -0.54 -32.79
N THR A 568 -6.65 -0.24 -33.12
CA THR A 568 -7.24 -0.60 -34.41
C THR A 568 -6.38 -0.14 -35.60
N GLY A 569 -6.15 -1.04 -36.56
CA GLY A 569 -5.31 -0.79 -37.74
C GLY A 569 -3.80 -0.91 -37.49
N ARG A 570 -3.37 -1.23 -36.27
CA ARG A 570 -1.96 -1.47 -35.93
C ARG A 570 -1.63 -2.96 -35.91
N ASN A 571 -0.44 -3.29 -36.37
CA ASN A 571 0.10 -4.65 -36.39
C ASN A 571 1.64 -4.62 -36.23
N ALA A 572 2.28 -5.80 -36.20
CA ALA A 572 3.73 -5.90 -36.00
C ALA A 572 4.59 -5.17 -37.06
N SER A 573 4.08 -4.92 -38.26
CA SER A 573 4.82 -4.25 -39.34
C SER A 573 4.88 -2.73 -39.19
N ASN A 574 3.87 -2.12 -38.56
CA ASN A 574 3.73 -0.66 -38.44
C ASN A 574 3.70 -0.16 -36.99
N SER A 575 3.88 -1.06 -36.02
CA SER A 575 3.93 -0.74 -34.60
C SER A 575 4.79 -1.73 -33.84
N ALA A 576 5.16 -1.36 -32.60
CA ALA A 576 5.86 -2.23 -31.67
C ALA A 576 5.35 -2.00 -30.24
N ILE A 577 5.40 -3.04 -29.41
CA ILE A 577 5.38 -2.88 -27.96
C ILE A 577 6.75 -2.36 -27.51
N ALA A 578 6.75 -1.25 -26.78
CA ALA A 578 7.93 -0.54 -26.34
C ALA A 578 7.91 -0.33 -24.84
N ARG A 579 9.12 -0.19 -24.28
CA ARG A 579 9.37 0.20 -22.89
C ARG A 579 9.80 1.65 -22.85
N HIS A 580 9.39 2.36 -21.80
CA HIS A 580 9.91 3.69 -21.51
C HIS A 580 11.29 3.58 -20.85
N ASP A 581 12.32 4.08 -21.51
CA ASP A 581 13.65 4.26 -20.93
C ASP A 581 13.68 5.56 -20.12
N THR A 582 13.91 5.44 -18.81
CA THR A 582 13.93 6.59 -17.88
C THR A 582 15.16 7.48 -18.05
N THR A 583 16.26 6.94 -18.58
CA THR A 583 17.52 7.67 -18.80
C THR A 583 17.41 8.55 -20.05
N THR A 584 17.02 7.94 -21.16
CA THR A 584 16.88 8.65 -22.44
C THR A 584 15.54 9.37 -22.58
N LYS A 585 14.58 9.09 -21.69
CA LYS A 585 13.19 9.58 -21.75
C LYS A 585 12.51 9.24 -23.08
N ALA A 586 12.86 8.09 -23.66
CA ALA A 586 12.39 7.64 -24.95
C ALA A 586 11.67 6.30 -24.86
N TRP A 587 10.80 6.04 -25.82
CA TRP A 587 10.18 4.73 -26.00
C TRP A 587 11.06 3.85 -26.88
N VAL A 588 11.49 2.71 -26.33
CA VAL A 588 12.37 1.76 -27.01
C VAL A 588 11.61 0.46 -27.27
N PRO A 589 11.47 0.01 -28.53
CA PRO A 589 10.85 -1.27 -28.85
C PRO A 589 11.50 -2.42 -28.06
N LEU A 590 10.67 -3.31 -27.51
CA LEU A 590 11.16 -4.46 -26.74
C LEU A 590 11.94 -5.48 -27.60
N ALA A 591 11.71 -5.47 -28.91
CA ALA A 591 12.42 -6.29 -29.88
C ALA A 591 12.49 -5.58 -31.25
N SER A 592 13.55 -5.87 -32.02
CA SER A 592 13.63 -5.47 -33.43
C SER A 592 12.56 -6.19 -34.27
N ALA A 593 12.25 -5.70 -35.47
CA ALA A 593 11.22 -6.31 -36.32
C ALA A 593 11.48 -7.80 -36.63
N ALA A 594 12.75 -8.15 -36.88
CA ALA A 594 13.16 -9.53 -37.17
C ALA A 594 13.10 -10.46 -35.95
N CYS A 595 12.92 -9.90 -34.74
CA CYS A 595 12.89 -10.64 -33.48
C CYS A 595 11.49 -10.75 -32.88
N VAL A 596 10.44 -10.34 -33.61
CA VAL A 596 9.04 -10.52 -33.19
C VAL A 596 8.50 -11.81 -33.79
N SER A 597 8.14 -12.76 -32.92
CA SER A 597 7.47 -14.00 -33.33
C SER A 597 6.10 -13.72 -33.96
N ALA A 598 5.77 -14.43 -35.03
CA ALA A 598 4.42 -14.43 -35.61
C ALA A 598 3.48 -15.45 -34.90
N MET A 599 4.02 -16.24 -33.97
CA MET A 599 3.25 -17.25 -33.23
C MET A 599 2.44 -16.61 -32.09
N ALA A 600 1.27 -17.17 -31.82
CA ALA A 600 0.52 -16.87 -30.60
C ALA A 600 1.28 -17.38 -29.36
N TYR A 601 1.06 -16.75 -28.21
CA TYR A 601 1.67 -17.20 -26.95
C TYR A 601 1.29 -18.66 -26.63
N GLN A 602 2.28 -19.43 -26.20
CA GLN A 602 2.14 -20.78 -25.67
C GLN A 602 2.87 -20.85 -24.33
N THR A 603 2.37 -21.62 -23.37
CA THR A 603 2.92 -21.69 -22.00
C THR A 603 4.40 -22.07 -21.93
N ASN A 604 4.90 -22.88 -22.86
CA ASN A 604 6.33 -23.20 -22.95
C ASN A 604 7.20 -21.97 -23.26
N TYR A 605 6.65 -20.91 -23.84
CA TYR A 605 7.37 -19.65 -24.09
C TYR A 605 7.60 -18.82 -22.83
N LEU A 606 7.11 -19.25 -21.65
CA LEU A 606 7.57 -18.67 -20.38
C LEU A 606 9.06 -18.94 -20.14
N THR A 607 9.61 -20.05 -20.65
CA THR A 607 11.01 -20.44 -20.46
C THR A 607 11.77 -20.71 -21.75
N ALA A 608 11.08 -21.03 -22.84
CA ALA A 608 11.66 -21.26 -24.16
C ALA A 608 11.46 -20.08 -25.12
N GLN A 609 12.19 -20.08 -26.23
CA GLN A 609 12.01 -19.16 -27.34
C GLN A 609 11.09 -19.79 -28.40
N PRO A 610 10.21 -19.03 -29.08
CA PRO A 610 9.44 -19.53 -30.22
C PRO A 610 10.35 -20.02 -31.34
N ALA A 611 9.90 -21.04 -32.06
CA ALA A 611 10.70 -21.70 -33.11
C ALA A 611 10.98 -20.80 -34.32
N ASP A 612 10.18 -19.74 -34.51
CA ASP A 612 10.32 -18.78 -35.61
C ASP A 612 11.22 -17.57 -35.26
N VAL A 613 11.75 -17.51 -34.03
CA VAL A 613 12.65 -16.42 -33.60
C VAL A 613 14.09 -16.95 -33.51
N ASN A 614 15.03 -16.25 -34.15
CA ASN A 614 16.45 -16.61 -34.12
C ASN A 614 17.05 -16.47 -32.72
N ALA A 615 17.92 -17.39 -32.31
CA ALA A 615 18.62 -17.35 -31.02
C ALA A 615 19.42 -16.05 -30.79
N ALA A 616 19.89 -15.39 -31.85
CA ALA A 616 20.59 -14.10 -31.78
C ALA A 616 19.70 -12.94 -31.26
N CYS A 617 18.37 -13.12 -31.25
CA CYS A 617 17.43 -12.15 -30.67
C CYS A 617 17.43 -12.14 -29.13
N GLY A 618 18.14 -13.08 -28.50
CA GLY A 618 18.18 -13.22 -27.04
C GLY A 618 16.97 -13.96 -26.48
N ASN A 619 17.08 -14.35 -25.21
CA ASN A 619 16.10 -15.19 -24.53
C ASN A 619 15.63 -14.61 -23.18
N THR A 620 15.93 -13.34 -22.87
CA THR A 620 15.42 -12.72 -21.64
C THR A 620 14.08 -12.04 -21.90
N THR A 621 14.05 -11.13 -22.87
CA THR A 621 12.83 -10.52 -23.41
C THR A 621 12.49 -11.19 -24.73
N VAL A 622 11.29 -11.77 -24.81
CA VAL A 622 10.78 -12.41 -26.03
C VAL A 622 9.45 -11.76 -26.37
N VAL A 623 9.29 -11.35 -27.62
CA VAL A 623 8.11 -10.64 -28.10
C VAL A 623 7.48 -11.43 -29.25
N GLY A 624 6.16 -11.51 -29.26
CA GLY A 624 5.40 -11.98 -30.42
C GLY A 624 4.16 -11.13 -30.68
N PHE A 625 3.57 -11.35 -31.84
CA PHE A 625 2.33 -10.70 -32.25
C PHE A 625 1.33 -11.75 -32.73
N ASN A 626 0.23 -11.89 -32.00
CA ASN A 626 -0.86 -12.77 -32.39
C ASN A 626 -1.81 -12.03 -33.33
N ALA A 627 -1.68 -12.28 -34.64
CA ALA A 627 -2.50 -11.63 -35.66
C ALA A 627 -4.00 -11.91 -35.52
N ASN A 628 -4.40 -13.08 -34.99
CA ASN A 628 -5.81 -13.43 -34.80
C ASN A 628 -6.47 -12.58 -33.72
N ASN A 629 -5.69 -12.17 -32.70
CA ASN A 629 -6.17 -11.36 -31.59
C ASN A 629 -5.82 -9.88 -31.74
N GLY A 630 -4.94 -9.52 -32.69
CA GLY A 630 -4.44 -8.15 -32.84
C GLY A 630 -3.62 -7.67 -31.64
N ALA A 631 -2.88 -8.56 -30.98
CA ALA A 631 -2.20 -8.26 -29.72
C ALA A 631 -0.72 -8.65 -29.75
N PHE A 632 0.11 -7.79 -29.14
CA PHE A 632 1.47 -8.17 -28.76
C PHE A 632 1.43 -9.01 -27.50
N TRP A 633 2.35 -9.96 -27.39
CA TRP A 633 2.69 -10.59 -26.13
C TRP A 633 4.18 -10.46 -25.87
N ALA A 634 4.58 -10.28 -24.62
CA ALA A 634 5.98 -10.14 -24.24
C ALA A 634 6.28 -10.88 -22.93
N ARG A 635 7.33 -11.72 -22.95
CA ARG A 635 7.94 -12.26 -21.73
C ARG A 635 8.87 -11.22 -21.12
N LEU A 636 8.64 -10.91 -19.85
CA LEU A 636 9.33 -9.90 -19.07
C LEU A 636 9.68 -10.47 -17.70
N ASN A 637 10.58 -9.82 -16.97
CA ASN A 637 11.08 -10.27 -15.67
C ASN A 637 11.35 -9.10 -14.72
N ARG A 638 10.70 -7.96 -14.97
CA ARG A 638 10.77 -6.78 -14.11
C ARG A 638 9.49 -5.97 -14.12
N ASP A 639 9.37 -5.05 -13.19
CA ASP A 639 8.33 -4.01 -13.24
C ASP A 639 8.61 -3.13 -14.48
N GLU A 640 7.55 -2.67 -15.16
CA GLU A 640 7.64 -2.13 -16.52
C GLU A 640 6.76 -0.90 -16.73
N ARG A 641 7.18 0.00 -17.61
CA ARG A 641 6.29 0.99 -18.24
C ARG A 641 6.28 0.75 -19.74
N LEU A 642 5.13 0.33 -20.26
CA LEU A 642 4.93 -0.17 -21.62
C LEU A 642 3.92 0.67 -22.39
N ALA A 643 4.09 0.76 -23.70
CA ALA A 643 3.10 1.31 -24.61
C ALA A 643 3.27 0.71 -26.02
N ILE A 644 2.26 0.85 -26.86
CA ILE A 644 2.38 0.62 -28.30
C ILE A 644 2.86 1.91 -28.95
N VAL A 645 3.89 1.82 -29.78
CA VAL A 645 4.47 2.95 -30.52
C VAL A 645 4.52 2.68 -32.01
N ALA A 646 4.65 3.75 -32.81
CA ALA A 646 4.91 3.62 -34.24
C ALA A 646 6.33 3.07 -34.47
N ARG A 647 6.52 2.37 -35.59
CA ARG A 647 7.83 1.94 -36.07
C ARG A 647 8.47 2.99 -36.97
#